data_AF-A0A2H5XG09-F1
#
_entry.id   AF-A0A2H5XG09-F1
#
_cell.length_a   1.000
_cell.length_b   1.000
_cell.length_c   1.000
_cell.angle_alpha   90.00
_cell.angle_beta   90.00
_cell.angle_gamma   90.00
#
_symmetry.space_group_name_H-M   'P 1'
#
loop_
_entity.id
_entity.type
_entity.pdbx_description
1 polymer ?
#
loop_
_entity_poly.entity_id
_entity_poly.type
_entity_poly.pdbx_seq_one_letter_code
_entity_poly.pdbx_strand_id
1 'polypeptide(L)'
;MGRWWLCVVLLGVSAVAVPAQILVVRDDRWAAESRESNFLVASHLETTERWLRRTRLPYARVNASALTPSMAEGTLCVLPANRPDAAVVTALQRARRVVVFAFVGSQQAAWQQAVASGNGQRWRVVTEPFSPDRTDGERAAQLAAWLLDGTPLPSLLQYRLRRDWTNWRDELRRKRVLWLNEILRRRFVDERRKRQALALLHPPVAAVRLTLTDNGSAWWQRLQTLLNEHTRIHRALAISLEPRAGEIRGIWLHTYAPTDWETVMQTLQAANFNCLFFRAGRGGNVVYRSPFLPRDAWAEQADLDELANATQAAQRYGIELHAWRVNFHFGTAPDWLKEQMAKDDRLVRDPDGKQALWLNPADPRNQEHEFRAMTELLAYPVAGVHFDYIRYPEVPHYRFDYSEISRRQFEQATGIVLTDFPRQVLLGPLKLRYDDWQRDNITNLVRRVYVAVKNANPQCAVSAAVWQRHRYYFALIKQDWVRWVREGILDFVCPMDYTANATLFAERVKEQVTEVNGTVPIAPGIGAYLMDDEWQLVEQVKIARDLGADGFVVFSYNIAPLRDFLAALTLGATAQPTFPAYRSPKIAFHLSDGVRHKDLPITYRAGDAVTVTAVVSMGLLPPDKVAKVQLALQWERQDGFAEQVLMERELTADDLRNGAIVRCRAKVPMGTVRLVARGTVERTDGERQPFVRRGPFVQGLAPTEFAHLLRSLLPVRLSSSQRRRPALGVVADGWHAERLVALLRRNGHRAFLVGYLLPNYWQAADVLVIPPLRDLRELTYERALQLRQWVNNGGTVLLLSEACGYHAHANLFPEIAEVVGEQTGKTLMLGRRSIRAPLNVLPLRPIGNSRALWHMDGKAVLVHGNLGKGGVVMLGVRLPVQGNAPEWRLVEPLLTEAVRLTVSRLRVLSRP
;
A
#
# COMPACT_ATOMS: atom_id res chain seq x y z
N MET A 1 2.44 -20.68 76.86
CA MET A 1 3.09 -21.91 77.39
C MET A 1 3.38 -22.85 76.23
N GLY A 2 4.62 -23.37 76.14
CA GLY A 2 5.08 -24.57 75.43
C GLY A 2 4.86 -24.65 73.90
N ARG A 3 5.83 -24.42 72.99
CA ARG A 3 7.12 -25.06 72.66
C ARG A 3 7.07 -26.46 71.97
N TRP A 4 7.49 -26.47 70.68
CA TRP A 4 8.32 -27.43 69.89
C TRP A 4 7.72 -28.83 69.56
N TRP A 5 7.88 -29.49 68.39
CA TRP A 5 9.01 -29.70 67.44
C TRP A 5 8.47 -29.87 65.99
N LEU A 6 9.04 -29.32 64.91
CA LEU A 6 10.25 -29.68 64.14
C LEU A 6 10.20 -31.04 63.41
N CYS A 7 9.86 -31.01 62.11
CA CYS A 7 10.39 -31.92 61.08
C CYS A 7 10.74 -31.11 59.84
N VAL A 8 12.02 -30.74 59.75
CA VAL A 8 12.66 -30.12 58.60
C VAL A 8 12.97 -31.23 57.59
N VAL A 9 12.24 -31.26 56.47
CA VAL A 9 12.74 -31.87 55.24
C VAL A 9 13.48 -30.78 54.49
N LEU A 10 14.81 -30.79 54.60
CA LEU A 10 15.72 -30.06 53.72
C LEU A 10 15.63 -30.68 52.31
N LEU A 11 14.60 -30.29 51.54
CA LEU A 11 14.70 -30.29 50.10
C LEU A 11 15.62 -29.13 49.74
N GLY A 12 16.89 -29.44 49.50
CA GLY A 12 17.80 -28.53 48.83
C GLY A 12 17.15 -28.10 47.53
N VAL A 13 16.63 -26.87 47.50
CA VAL A 13 16.29 -26.17 46.26
C VAL A 13 17.63 -25.89 45.60
N SER A 14 18.13 -26.90 44.89
CA SER A 14 19.08 -26.70 43.82
C SER A 14 18.43 -25.66 42.90
N ALA A 15 19.03 -24.48 42.82
CA ALA A 15 18.57 -23.41 41.96
C ALA A 15 18.56 -23.92 40.52
N VAL A 16 17.40 -24.39 40.05
CA VAL A 16 17.21 -24.87 38.69
C VAL A 16 17.45 -23.66 37.79
N ALA A 17 18.58 -23.67 37.08
CA ALA A 17 18.91 -22.63 36.12
C ALA A 17 17.82 -22.61 35.04
N VAL A 18 16.97 -21.59 35.06
CA VAL A 18 15.95 -21.35 34.02
C VAL A 18 16.66 -20.64 32.86
N PRO A 19 16.81 -21.26 31.69
CA PRO A 19 17.85 -20.82 30.78
C PRO A 19 17.33 -20.37 29.41
N ALA A 20 17.74 -19.18 28.98
CA ALA A 20 17.39 -18.61 27.68
C ALA A 20 18.29 -19.11 26.55
N GLN A 21 17.78 -19.02 25.32
CA GLN A 21 18.63 -18.88 24.15
C GLN A 21 18.79 -17.39 23.84
N ILE A 22 20.03 -16.94 23.66
CA ILE A 22 20.36 -15.53 23.47
C ILE A 22 21.19 -15.38 22.20
N LEU A 23 20.81 -14.42 21.36
CA LEU A 23 21.55 -13.98 20.19
C LEU A 23 21.99 -12.54 20.41
N VAL A 24 23.30 -12.31 20.44
CA VAL A 24 23.88 -10.97 20.52
C VAL A 24 24.29 -10.55 19.11
N VAL A 25 23.81 -9.39 18.65
CA VAL A 25 24.15 -8.82 17.34
C VAL A 25 25.02 -7.57 17.53
N ARG A 26 26.17 -7.53 16.86
CA ARG A 26 27.15 -6.45 17.01
C ARG A 26 27.94 -6.13 15.74
N ASP A 27 28.64 -5.00 15.75
CA ASP A 27 29.61 -4.56 14.74
C ASP A 27 30.89 -4.04 15.42
N ASP A 28 32.06 -4.57 15.05
CA ASP A 28 33.32 -4.27 15.74
C ASP A 28 34.21 -3.29 14.98
N ARG A 29 33.70 -2.64 13.92
CA ARG A 29 34.48 -1.67 13.12
C ARG A 29 34.70 -0.33 13.81
N TRP A 30 33.82 0.08 14.71
CA TRP A 30 33.89 1.37 15.39
C TRP A 30 33.66 1.26 16.89
N ALA A 31 33.95 2.36 17.61
CA ALA A 31 33.63 2.46 19.02
C ALA A 31 32.13 2.25 19.26
N ALA A 32 31.82 1.50 20.30
CA ALA A 32 30.49 1.13 20.79
C ALA A 32 29.47 2.28 20.87
N GLU A 33 29.94 3.51 21.08
CA GLU A 33 29.11 4.69 21.32
C GLU A 33 28.99 5.59 20.07
N SER A 34 29.72 5.26 18.99
CA SER A 34 29.67 6.04 17.75
C SER A 34 28.30 5.92 17.05
N ARG A 35 27.89 7.01 16.38
CA ARG A 35 26.64 7.05 15.61
C ARG A 35 26.67 6.02 14.47
N GLU A 36 27.84 5.83 13.88
CA GLU A 36 28.13 4.89 12.80
C GLU A 36 27.95 3.44 13.28
N SER A 37 28.52 3.08 14.45
CA SER A 37 28.31 1.76 15.07
C SER A 37 26.84 1.50 15.36
N ASN A 38 26.13 2.46 15.96
CA ASN A 38 24.71 2.32 16.27
C ASN A 38 23.87 2.10 15.00
N PHE A 39 24.16 2.82 13.91
CA PHE A 39 23.47 2.65 12.64
C PHE A 39 23.71 1.26 12.04
N LEU A 40 24.96 0.79 12.01
CA LEU A 40 25.25 -0.54 11.45
C LEU A 40 24.70 -1.69 12.28
N VAL A 41 24.78 -1.59 13.61
CA VAL A 41 24.16 -2.58 14.50
C VAL A 41 22.65 -2.64 14.27
N ALA A 42 21.99 -1.51 14.08
CA ALA A 42 20.57 -1.49 13.70
C ALA A 42 20.32 -2.23 12.37
N SER A 43 21.12 -1.98 11.33
CA SER A 43 21.03 -2.69 10.04
C SER A 43 21.27 -4.20 10.17
N HIS A 44 22.25 -4.59 10.98
CA HIS A 44 22.57 -5.99 11.27
C HIS A 44 21.47 -6.69 12.06
N LEU A 45 20.84 -5.99 12.99
CA LEU A 45 19.67 -6.48 13.73
C LEU A 45 18.49 -6.71 12.80
N GLU A 46 18.19 -5.76 11.91
CA GLU A 46 17.10 -5.92 10.94
C GLU A 46 17.31 -7.15 10.05
N THR A 47 18.55 -7.36 9.58
CA THR A 47 18.93 -8.55 8.80
C THR A 47 18.76 -9.83 9.60
N THR A 48 19.26 -9.85 10.83
CA THR A 48 19.19 -11.01 11.73
C THR A 48 17.73 -11.37 12.06
N GLU A 49 16.92 -10.36 12.36
CA GLU A 49 15.50 -10.54 12.64
C GLU A 49 14.73 -11.03 11.42
N ARG A 50 15.09 -10.58 10.20
CA ARG A 50 14.54 -11.14 8.97
C ARG A 50 14.83 -12.64 8.87
N TRP A 51 16.06 -13.07 9.14
CA TRP A 51 16.42 -14.50 9.14
C TRP A 51 15.66 -15.31 10.19
N LEU A 52 15.44 -14.76 11.38
CA LEU A 52 14.60 -15.39 12.41
C LEU A 52 13.14 -15.50 11.97
N ARG A 53 12.58 -14.46 11.33
CA ARG A 53 11.23 -14.51 10.75
C ARG A 53 11.14 -15.52 9.62
N ARG A 54 12.12 -15.59 8.72
CA ARG A 54 12.21 -16.58 7.63
C ARG A 54 12.16 -18.01 8.16
N THR A 55 12.87 -18.28 9.26
CA THR A 55 12.90 -19.60 9.91
C THR A 55 11.74 -19.83 10.88
N ARG A 56 10.85 -18.84 11.04
CA ARG A 56 9.72 -18.85 11.98
C ARG A 56 10.18 -19.16 13.41
N LEU A 57 11.37 -18.70 13.79
CA LEU A 57 11.88 -18.77 15.15
C LEU A 57 11.26 -17.65 15.99
N PRO A 58 10.53 -17.95 17.08
CA PRO A 58 9.95 -16.94 17.93
C PRO A 58 11.05 -16.23 18.71
N TYR A 59 11.10 -14.91 18.60
CA TYR A 59 12.10 -14.08 19.25
C TYR A 59 11.50 -12.85 19.93
N ALA A 60 12.25 -12.27 20.87
CA ALA A 60 11.99 -10.95 21.42
C ALA A 60 13.28 -10.12 21.32
N ARG A 61 13.17 -8.91 20.76
CA ARG A 61 14.23 -7.92 20.88
C ARG A 61 14.21 -7.37 22.30
N VAL A 62 15.33 -7.48 23.00
CA VAL A 62 15.44 -7.09 24.42
C VAL A 62 16.68 -6.22 24.57
N ASN A 63 16.55 -5.07 25.25
CA ASN A 63 17.74 -4.31 25.66
C ASN A 63 18.44 -5.09 26.77
N ALA A 64 19.77 -5.18 26.72
CA ALA A 64 20.53 -6.01 27.65
C ALA A 64 20.27 -5.66 29.13
N SER A 65 20.10 -4.37 29.44
CA SER A 65 19.74 -3.87 30.79
C SER A 65 18.31 -4.21 31.24
N ALA A 66 17.42 -4.57 30.32
CA ALA A 66 16.03 -4.92 30.58
C ALA A 66 15.79 -6.45 30.58
N LEU A 67 16.85 -7.26 30.44
CA LEU A 67 16.75 -8.71 30.39
C LEU A 67 16.35 -9.27 31.77
N THR A 68 15.11 -9.75 31.88
CA THR A 68 14.63 -10.44 33.09
C THR A 68 14.62 -11.96 32.90
N PRO A 69 14.75 -12.77 33.97
CA PRO A 69 14.62 -14.23 33.89
C PRO A 69 13.30 -14.68 33.24
N SER A 70 12.19 -13.97 33.50
CA SER A 70 10.87 -14.27 32.93
C SER A 70 10.80 -14.06 31.41
N MET A 71 11.49 -13.04 30.87
CA MET A 71 11.58 -12.81 29.42
C MET A 71 12.45 -13.88 28.75
N ALA A 72 13.52 -14.27 29.44
CA ALA A 72 14.46 -15.32 29.06
C ALA A 72 13.83 -16.73 28.98
N GLU A 73 12.75 -16.98 29.71
CA GLU A 73 12.12 -18.30 29.86
C GLU A 73 11.27 -18.73 28.65
N GLY A 74 10.83 -17.78 27.81
CA GLY A 74 9.77 -18.03 26.82
C GLY A 74 10.11 -17.90 25.35
N THR A 75 11.30 -17.41 24.98
CA THR A 75 11.62 -17.08 23.58
C THR A 75 13.12 -16.88 23.38
N LEU A 76 13.58 -16.92 22.13
CA LEU A 76 14.93 -16.44 21.78
C LEU A 76 15.05 -14.94 22.07
N CYS A 77 16.02 -14.52 22.86
CA CYS A 77 16.28 -13.10 23.10
C CYS A 77 17.31 -12.57 22.10
N VAL A 78 16.99 -11.51 21.36
CA VAL A 78 17.91 -10.81 20.46
C VAL A 78 18.36 -9.53 21.14
N LEU A 79 19.66 -9.43 21.41
CA LEU A 79 20.27 -8.31 22.12
C LEU A 79 21.09 -7.44 21.13
N PRO A 80 20.74 -6.15 20.95
CA PRO A 80 21.67 -5.18 20.39
C PRO A 80 22.81 -4.98 21.40
N ALA A 81 24.07 -5.29 21.09
CA ALA A 81 25.13 -5.06 22.08
C ALA A 81 26.40 -4.48 21.47
N ASN A 82 26.84 -3.37 22.06
CA ASN A 82 28.09 -2.72 21.71
C ASN A 82 29.22 -2.91 22.75
N ARG A 83 28.97 -3.46 23.97
CA ARG A 83 29.99 -4.04 24.89
C ARG A 83 29.39 -5.05 25.89
N PRO A 84 30.16 -6.03 26.42
CA PRO A 84 29.77 -6.83 27.58
C PRO A 84 29.99 -6.01 28.85
N ASP A 85 28.95 -5.36 29.40
CA ASP A 85 29.05 -4.88 30.77
C ASP A 85 28.99 -6.07 31.77
N ALA A 86 29.53 -5.90 32.97
CA ALA A 86 29.62 -6.99 33.95
C ALA A 86 28.23 -7.52 34.39
N ALA A 87 27.19 -6.70 34.37
CA ALA A 87 25.83 -7.08 34.74
C ALA A 87 25.19 -7.97 33.66
N VAL A 88 25.40 -7.64 32.39
CA VAL A 88 24.98 -8.42 31.22
C VAL A 88 25.70 -9.75 31.20
N VAL A 89 27.03 -9.78 31.38
CA VAL A 89 27.80 -11.02 31.48
C VAL A 89 27.25 -11.92 32.60
N THR A 90 26.92 -11.35 33.76
CA THR A 90 26.31 -12.08 34.89
C THR A 90 24.92 -12.64 34.53
N ALA A 91 24.08 -11.87 33.83
CA ALA A 91 22.79 -12.36 33.34
C ALA A 91 22.94 -13.50 32.30
N LEU A 92 23.94 -13.40 31.42
CA LEU A 92 24.23 -14.40 30.38
C LEU A 92 24.75 -15.74 30.95
N GLN A 93 25.37 -15.76 32.14
CA GLN A 93 25.88 -17.00 32.77
C GLN A 93 24.76 -18.04 33.04
N ARG A 94 23.52 -17.56 33.17
CA ARG A 94 22.33 -18.41 33.38
C ARG A 94 21.67 -18.88 32.07
N ALA A 95 22.13 -18.41 30.92
CA ALA A 95 21.60 -18.80 29.62
C ALA A 95 22.03 -20.23 29.21
N ARG A 96 21.16 -20.92 28.46
CA ARG A 96 21.42 -22.29 27.96
C ARG A 96 22.32 -22.27 26.73
N ARG A 97 22.15 -21.23 25.92
CA ARG A 97 22.95 -20.96 24.72
C ARG A 97 23.08 -19.46 24.55
N VAL A 98 24.30 -18.98 24.34
CA VAL A 98 24.57 -17.63 23.87
C VAL A 98 25.27 -17.73 22.53
N VAL A 99 24.69 -17.14 21.49
CA VAL A 99 25.32 -16.95 20.18
C VAL A 99 25.70 -15.48 20.07
N VAL A 100 27.00 -15.20 19.98
CA VAL A 100 27.48 -13.86 19.67
C VAL A 100 27.76 -13.82 18.17
N PHE A 101 27.01 -12.99 17.45
CA PHE A 101 27.12 -12.82 16.00
C PHE A 101 27.67 -11.43 15.68
N ALA A 102 28.89 -11.42 15.15
CA ALA A 102 29.58 -10.21 14.69
C ALA A 102 29.74 -10.26 13.17
N PHE A 103 29.36 -9.17 12.49
CA PHE A 103 29.49 -9.08 11.03
C PHE A 103 30.92 -8.77 10.56
N VAL A 104 31.72 -8.08 11.39
CA VAL A 104 33.15 -7.78 11.14
C VAL A 104 33.85 -7.59 12.49
N GLY A 105 35.09 -8.07 12.63
CA GLY A 105 36.13 -7.37 13.41
C GLY A 105 36.79 -8.08 14.62
N SER A 106 37.92 -7.48 15.01
CA SER A 106 39.09 -8.00 15.74
C SER A 106 39.03 -7.98 17.28
N GLN A 107 37.88 -7.67 17.89
CA GLN A 107 37.68 -7.79 19.35
C GLN A 107 37.30 -9.22 19.79
N GLN A 108 37.63 -10.19 18.95
CA GLN A 108 37.47 -11.62 19.18
C GLN A 108 38.00 -12.03 20.57
N ALA A 109 39.18 -11.51 20.93
CA ALA A 109 39.87 -11.82 22.18
C ALA A 109 39.07 -11.41 23.43
N ALA A 110 38.45 -10.23 23.48
CA ALA A 110 37.76 -9.74 24.68
C ALA A 110 36.50 -10.56 25.01
N TRP A 111 35.71 -10.94 24.00
CA TRP A 111 34.58 -11.84 24.21
C TRP A 111 35.03 -13.27 24.39
N GLN A 112 36.02 -13.78 23.64
CA GLN A 112 36.58 -15.11 23.90
C GLN A 112 37.10 -15.22 25.34
N GLN A 113 37.68 -14.16 25.89
CA GLN A 113 38.17 -14.11 27.28
C GLN A 113 37.01 -14.02 28.30
N ALA A 114 35.99 -13.20 28.04
CA ALA A 114 34.76 -13.18 28.85
C ALA A 114 34.01 -14.54 28.80
N VAL A 115 34.01 -15.20 27.64
CA VAL A 115 33.41 -16.52 27.41
C VAL A 115 34.23 -17.64 28.06
N ALA A 116 35.56 -17.58 27.99
CA ALA A 116 36.45 -18.57 28.61
C ALA A 116 36.30 -18.61 30.14
N SER A 117 35.93 -17.48 30.76
CA SER A 117 35.60 -17.43 32.20
C SER A 117 34.23 -18.04 32.54
N GLY A 118 33.37 -18.27 31.55
CA GLY A 118 32.02 -18.82 31.71
C GLY A 118 31.91 -20.26 31.19
N ASN A 119 32.09 -21.25 32.08
CA ASN A 119 31.78 -22.68 31.93
C ASN A 119 31.65 -23.18 30.46
N GLY A 120 32.80 -23.43 29.83
CA GLY A 120 33.10 -23.44 28.38
C GLY A 120 32.32 -24.35 27.42
N GLN A 121 31.11 -24.79 27.75
CA GLN A 121 30.19 -25.48 26.81
C GLN A 121 28.87 -24.75 26.54
N ARG A 122 28.50 -23.71 27.32
CA ARG A 122 27.21 -23.02 27.17
C ARG A 122 27.18 -21.93 26.10
N TRP A 123 28.32 -21.32 25.76
CA TRP A 123 28.38 -20.16 24.87
C TRP A 123 29.07 -20.54 23.57
N ARG A 124 28.49 -20.13 22.43
CA ARG A 124 29.05 -20.28 21.09
C ARG A 124 29.32 -18.90 20.52
N VAL A 125 30.57 -18.50 20.46
CA VAL A 125 30.96 -17.26 19.78
C VAL A 125 31.11 -17.54 18.29
N VAL A 126 30.34 -16.85 17.45
CA VAL A 126 30.45 -16.94 15.99
C VAL A 126 30.96 -15.61 15.46
N THR A 127 32.23 -15.61 15.07
CA THR A 127 32.97 -14.41 14.66
C THR A 127 33.32 -14.43 13.17
N GLU A 128 32.80 -15.39 12.43
CA GLU A 128 33.01 -15.50 10.99
C GLU A 128 31.83 -14.84 10.24
N PRO A 129 32.10 -13.89 9.33
CA PRO A 129 31.07 -13.42 8.42
C PRO A 129 30.61 -14.58 7.54
N PHE A 130 29.30 -14.62 7.24
CA PHE A 130 28.80 -15.56 6.24
C PHE A 130 29.53 -15.36 4.91
N SER A 131 29.89 -16.47 4.24
CA SER A 131 30.46 -16.37 2.89
C SER A 131 29.53 -15.54 1.98
N PRO A 132 30.09 -14.62 1.18
CA PRO A 132 29.33 -13.80 0.25
C PRO A 132 28.55 -14.63 -0.77
N ASP A 133 28.97 -15.87 -1.04
CA ASP A 133 28.33 -16.78 -2.00
C ASP A 133 27.10 -17.50 -1.46
N ARG A 134 26.95 -17.57 -0.13
CA ARG A 134 25.75 -18.17 0.47
C ARG A 134 24.53 -17.28 0.25
N THR A 135 23.43 -17.89 -0.16
CA THR A 135 22.11 -17.25 -0.24
C THR A 135 21.63 -16.79 1.14
N ASP A 136 20.78 -15.78 1.21
CA ASP A 136 20.15 -15.28 2.44
C ASP A 136 19.43 -16.42 3.19
N GLY A 137 18.83 -17.37 2.45
CA GLY A 137 18.21 -18.56 3.02
C GLY A 137 19.18 -19.53 3.69
N GLU A 138 20.35 -19.78 3.11
CA GLU A 138 21.41 -20.61 3.72
C GLU A 138 21.99 -19.94 4.97
N ARG A 139 22.16 -18.62 4.94
CA ARG A 139 22.61 -17.83 6.11
C ARG A 139 21.60 -17.92 7.24
N ALA A 140 20.31 -17.77 6.93
CA ALA A 140 19.23 -17.92 7.91
C ALA A 140 19.17 -19.33 8.50
N ALA A 141 19.29 -20.36 7.67
CA ALA A 141 19.31 -21.75 8.10
C ALA A 141 20.52 -22.03 9.02
N GLN A 142 21.70 -21.49 8.68
CA GLN A 142 22.90 -21.62 9.48
C GLN A 142 22.79 -20.90 10.84
N LEU A 143 22.20 -19.69 10.88
CA LEU A 143 21.90 -19.00 12.13
C LEU A 143 20.99 -19.85 13.02
N ALA A 144 19.91 -20.41 12.45
CA ALA A 144 19.02 -21.28 13.18
C ALA A 144 19.71 -22.55 13.68
N ALA A 145 20.63 -23.14 12.90
CA ALA A 145 21.44 -24.26 13.34
C ALA A 145 22.31 -23.89 14.55
N TRP A 146 22.93 -22.70 14.58
CA TRP A 146 23.72 -22.27 15.74
C TRP A 146 22.88 -22.14 17.01
N LEU A 147 21.61 -21.77 16.87
CA LEU A 147 20.67 -21.60 17.97
C LEU A 147 20.05 -22.90 18.46
N LEU A 148 19.77 -23.85 17.56
CA LEU A 148 19.04 -25.08 17.88
C LEU A 148 19.97 -26.29 18.08
N ASP A 149 20.90 -26.52 17.16
CA ASP A 149 21.63 -27.78 17.06
C ASP A 149 22.56 -28.01 18.26
N GLY A 150 22.44 -29.20 18.87
CA GLY A 150 23.20 -29.60 20.04
C GLY A 150 22.81 -28.89 21.34
N THR A 151 21.65 -28.20 21.40
CA THR A 151 21.23 -27.43 22.58
C THR A 151 19.89 -27.90 23.15
N PRO A 152 19.75 -28.05 24.49
CA PRO A 152 18.45 -28.33 25.09
C PRO A 152 17.49 -27.12 25.00
N LEU A 153 16.25 -27.28 24.51
CA LEU A 153 15.28 -26.19 24.35
C LEU A 153 14.35 -26.03 25.58
N PRO A 154 14.02 -24.80 26.01
CA PRO A 154 13.03 -24.55 27.05
C PRO A 154 11.61 -24.98 26.64
N SER A 155 10.79 -25.45 27.58
CA SER A 155 9.44 -25.99 27.31
C SER A 155 8.52 -25.00 26.60
N LEU A 156 8.56 -23.71 27.00
CA LEU A 156 7.73 -22.68 26.39
C LEU A 156 8.18 -22.36 24.95
N LEU A 157 9.49 -22.37 24.67
CA LEU A 157 10.03 -22.26 23.32
C LEU A 157 9.58 -23.44 22.46
N GLN A 158 9.68 -24.68 22.96
CA GLN A 158 9.18 -25.87 22.25
C GLN A 158 7.69 -25.76 21.89
N TYR A 159 6.86 -25.25 22.80
CA TYR A 159 5.42 -25.05 22.55
C TYR A 159 5.18 -24.04 21.43
N ARG A 160 5.90 -22.91 21.45
CA ARG A 160 5.81 -21.88 20.39
C ARG A 160 6.28 -22.42 19.04
N LEU A 161 7.43 -23.09 19.00
CA LEU A 161 7.93 -23.76 17.78
C LEU A 161 6.91 -24.76 17.24
N ARG A 162 6.35 -25.62 18.09
CA ARG A 162 5.30 -26.56 17.70
C ARG A 162 4.12 -25.83 17.05
N ARG A 163 3.61 -24.78 17.68
CA ARG A 163 2.47 -24.01 17.17
C ARG A 163 2.79 -23.36 15.83
N ASP A 164 3.87 -22.59 15.77
CA ASP A 164 4.22 -21.76 14.62
C ASP A 164 4.61 -22.63 13.41
N TRP A 165 5.36 -23.71 13.64
CA TRP A 165 5.75 -24.65 12.58
C TRP A 165 4.62 -25.60 12.17
N THR A 166 3.64 -25.87 13.05
CA THR A 166 2.40 -26.56 12.65
C THR A 166 1.61 -25.68 11.68
N ASN A 167 1.41 -24.41 12.03
CA ASN A 167 0.73 -23.45 11.18
C ASN A 167 1.43 -23.30 9.82
N TRP A 168 2.76 -23.21 9.83
CA TRP A 168 3.56 -23.13 8.60
C TRP A 168 3.46 -24.38 7.74
N ARG A 169 3.59 -25.59 8.32
CA ARG A 169 3.40 -26.85 7.60
C ARG A 169 2.01 -26.95 6.97
N ASP A 170 0.98 -26.53 7.70
CA ASP A 170 -0.39 -26.58 7.22
C ASP A 170 -0.65 -25.52 6.13
N GLU A 171 0.01 -24.36 6.21
CA GLU A 171 0.06 -23.38 5.11
C GLU A 171 0.71 -23.97 3.85
N LEU A 172 1.88 -24.61 3.98
CA LEU A 172 2.57 -25.27 2.86
C LEU A 172 1.68 -26.33 2.19
N ARG A 173 0.94 -27.11 2.98
CA ARG A 173 -0.03 -28.08 2.46
C ARG A 173 -1.14 -27.40 1.66
N ARG A 174 -1.72 -26.32 2.17
CA ARG A 174 -2.76 -25.55 1.46
C ARG A 174 -2.22 -24.95 0.17
N LYS A 175 -1.06 -24.29 0.21
CA LYS A 175 -0.40 -23.69 -0.97
C LYS A 175 -0.07 -24.73 -2.03
N ARG A 176 0.51 -25.87 -1.65
CA ARG A 176 0.78 -26.98 -2.57
C ARG A 176 -0.48 -27.43 -3.30
N VAL A 177 -1.57 -27.70 -2.58
CA VAL A 177 -2.83 -28.16 -3.19
C VAL A 177 -3.42 -27.09 -4.11
N LEU A 178 -3.41 -25.83 -3.68
CA LEU A 178 -3.90 -24.71 -4.46
C LEU A 178 -3.13 -24.58 -5.78
N TRP A 179 -1.80 -24.50 -5.73
CA TRP A 179 -0.97 -24.30 -6.92
C TRP A 179 -0.89 -25.55 -7.81
N LEU A 180 -0.95 -26.75 -7.24
CA LEU A 180 -1.07 -27.97 -8.04
C LEU A 180 -2.34 -27.94 -8.89
N ASN A 181 -3.49 -27.62 -8.28
CA ASN A 181 -4.76 -27.51 -8.99
C ASN A 181 -4.75 -26.37 -10.02
N GLU A 182 -4.15 -25.24 -9.69
CA GLU A 182 -4.01 -24.10 -10.61
C GLU A 182 -3.18 -24.48 -11.84
N ILE A 183 -1.98 -25.03 -11.63
CA ILE A 183 -1.04 -25.39 -12.71
C ILE A 183 -1.59 -26.52 -13.59
N LEU A 184 -2.33 -27.48 -13.02
CA LEU A 184 -2.97 -28.54 -13.79
C LEU A 184 -4.03 -27.98 -14.76
N ARG A 185 -4.83 -27.01 -14.32
CA ARG A 185 -5.95 -26.42 -15.09
C ARG A 185 -5.50 -25.35 -16.08
N ARG A 186 -4.42 -24.63 -15.75
CA ARG A 186 -3.89 -23.56 -16.59
C ARG A 186 -3.21 -24.14 -17.85
N ARG A 187 -3.41 -23.45 -18.98
CA ARG A 187 -2.68 -23.72 -20.23
C ARG A 187 -1.27 -23.15 -20.11
N PHE A 188 -0.27 -23.83 -20.65
CA PHE A 188 1.10 -23.34 -20.71
C PHE A 188 1.54 -23.21 -22.16
N VAL A 189 2.38 -22.23 -22.45
CA VAL A 189 3.10 -22.15 -23.73
C VAL A 189 4.33 -23.07 -23.65
N ASP A 190 5.00 -23.09 -22.50
CA ASP A 190 6.15 -23.96 -22.21
C ASP A 190 5.74 -25.18 -21.37
N GLU A 191 5.43 -26.29 -22.04
CA GLU A 191 5.07 -27.56 -21.40
C GLU A 191 6.23 -28.20 -20.61
N ARG A 192 7.48 -27.79 -20.82
CA ARG A 192 8.62 -28.24 -20.00
C ARG A 192 8.55 -27.59 -18.62
N ARG A 193 8.27 -26.28 -18.54
CA ARG A 193 8.05 -25.57 -17.27
C ARG A 193 6.89 -26.16 -16.48
N LYS A 194 5.78 -26.44 -17.16
CA LYS A 194 4.62 -27.10 -16.53
C LYS A 194 5.03 -28.41 -15.87
N ARG A 195 5.70 -29.30 -16.61
CA ARG A 195 6.19 -30.59 -16.09
C ARG A 195 7.14 -30.42 -14.91
N GLN A 196 8.07 -29.48 -14.98
CA GLN A 196 9.02 -29.21 -13.89
C GLN A 196 8.32 -28.72 -12.61
N ALA A 197 7.38 -27.78 -12.73
CA ALA A 197 6.61 -27.28 -11.59
C ALA A 197 5.73 -28.39 -10.98
N LEU A 198 5.07 -29.20 -11.82
CA LEU A 198 4.26 -30.34 -11.38
C LEU A 198 5.10 -31.40 -10.67
N ALA A 199 6.30 -31.73 -11.18
CA ALA A 199 7.21 -32.67 -10.53
C ALA A 199 7.58 -32.22 -9.10
N LEU A 200 7.71 -30.92 -8.87
CA LEU A 200 7.95 -30.34 -7.54
C LEU A 200 6.70 -30.33 -6.64
N LEU A 201 5.48 -30.38 -7.18
CA LEU A 201 4.23 -30.29 -6.40
C LEU A 201 3.51 -31.64 -6.20
N HIS A 202 3.74 -32.63 -7.07
CA HIS A 202 3.12 -33.94 -6.95
C HIS A 202 3.42 -34.61 -5.60
N PRO A 203 4.69 -34.69 -5.14
CA PRO A 203 4.99 -35.29 -3.85
C PRO A 203 4.26 -34.55 -2.72
N PRO A 204 3.63 -35.27 -1.78
CA PRO A 204 2.96 -34.67 -0.63
C PRO A 204 3.97 -33.88 0.22
N VAL A 205 3.47 -32.99 1.08
CA VAL A 205 4.33 -32.30 2.03
C VAL A 205 4.91 -33.31 3.01
N ALA A 206 6.23 -33.29 3.21
CA ALA A 206 6.92 -34.24 4.08
C ALA A 206 6.28 -34.31 5.49
N ALA A 207 6.19 -35.53 6.02
CA ALA A 207 5.57 -35.76 7.33
C ALA A 207 6.50 -35.32 8.47
N VAL A 208 6.35 -34.08 8.93
CA VAL A 208 7.10 -33.54 10.08
C VAL A 208 6.30 -33.74 11.37
N ARG A 209 6.79 -34.65 12.24
CA ARG A 209 6.24 -34.86 13.60
C ARG A 209 6.83 -33.82 14.56
N LEU A 210 6.01 -32.83 14.95
CA LEU A 210 6.37 -31.75 15.88
C LEU A 210 6.07 -32.14 17.33
N THR A 211 6.58 -33.29 17.78
CA THR A 211 6.45 -33.73 19.17
C THR A 211 7.38 -32.92 20.08
N LEU A 212 6.92 -32.59 21.30
CA LEU A 212 7.74 -31.87 22.26
C LEU A 212 8.95 -32.73 22.67
N THR A 213 10.12 -32.11 22.68
CA THR A 213 11.41 -32.70 23.06
C THR A 213 12.35 -31.54 23.32
N ASP A 214 13.17 -31.64 24.35
CA ASP A 214 14.21 -30.66 24.62
C ASP A 214 15.41 -30.79 23.65
N ASN A 215 15.56 -31.90 22.92
CA ASN A 215 16.67 -32.07 21.97
C ASN A 215 16.57 -31.07 20.79
N GLY A 216 17.38 -30.01 20.81
CA GLY A 216 17.42 -28.99 19.77
C GLY A 216 17.90 -29.50 18.39
N SER A 217 18.72 -30.55 18.33
CA SER A 217 19.09 -31.19 17.05
C SER A 217 17.87 -31.81 16.35
N ALA A 218 16.91 -32.35 17.10
CA ALA A 218 15.66 -32.83 16.53
C ALA A 218 14.81 -31.67 15.96
N TRP A 219 14.79 -30.51 16.62
CA TRP A 219 14.14 -29.30 16.10
C TRP A 219 14.84 -28.76 14.86
N TRP A 220 16.16 -28.77 14.83
CA TRP A 220 16.94 -28.39 13.66
C TRP A 220 16.63 -29.26 12.43
N GLN A 221 16.63 -30.59 12.57
CA GLN A 221 16.26 -31.51 11.48
C GLN A 221 14.82 -31.27 10.96
N ARG A 222 13.89 -30.97 11.86
CA ARG A 222 12.51 -30.61 11.51
C ARG A 222 12.46 -29.30 10.72
N LEU A 223 13.23 -28.28 11.14
CA LEU A 223 13.33 -27.00 10.45
C LEU A 223 13.93 -27.17 9.04
N GLN A 224 15.01 -27.94 8.90
CA GLN A 224 15.60 -28.24 7.60
C GLN A 224 14.57 -28.85 6.65
N THR A 225 13.76 -29.80 7.15
CA THR A 225 12.67 -30.39 6.36
C THR A 225 11.65 -29.32 5.93
N LEU A 226 11.21 -28.45 6.85
CA LEU A 226 10.24 -27.39 6.53
C LEU A 226 10.80 -26.35 5.55
N LEU A 227 12.07 -25.96 5.68
CA LEU A 227 12.74 -25.03 4.76
C LEU A 227 12.87 -25.63 3.36
N ASN A 228 13.21 -26.92 3.27
CA ASN A 228 13.28 -27.64 1.99
C ASN A 228 11.91 -27.70 1.33
N GLU A 229 10.85 -27.99 2.09
CA GLU A 229 9.48 -28.04 1.60
C GLU A 229 8.97 -26.65 1.17
N HIS A 230 9.27 -25.62 1.96
CA HIS A 230 8.97 -24.23 1.61
C HIS A 230 9.64 -23.84 0.29
N THR A 231 10.95 -24.09 0.16
CA THR A 231 11.70 -23.82 -1.08
C THR A 231 11.12 -24.61 -2.25
N ARG A 232 10.87 -25.92 -2.09
CA ARG A 232 10.32 -26.78 -3.15
C ARG A 232 8.99 -26.26 -3.69
N ILE A 233 8.06 -25.93 -2.80
CA ILE A 233 6.69 -25.52 -3.16
C ILE A 233 6.67 -24.13 -3.82
N HIS A 234 7.43 -23.16 -3.29
CA HIS A 234 7.47 -21.82 -3.86
C HIS A 234 8.34 -21.74 -5.13
N ARG A 235 9.39 -22.56 -5.24
CA ARG A 235 10.15 -22.72 -6.48
C ARG A 235 9.27 -23.24 -7.61
N ALA A 236 8.35 -24.16 -7.32
CA ALA A 236 7.37 -24.62 -8.31
C ALA A 236 6.46 -23.48 -8.79
N LEU A 237 5.99 -22.62 -7.88
CA LEU A 237 5.26 -21.41 -8.24
C LEU A 237 6.10 -20.53 -9.16
N ALA A 238 7.33 -20.18 -8.75
CA ALA A 238 8.20 -19.31 -9.53
C ALA A 238 8.43 -19.83 -10.95
N ILE A 239 8.72 -21.12 -11.12
CA ILE A 239 8.90 -21.77 -12.45
C ILE A 239 7.62 -21.69 -13.29
N SER A 240 6.45 -21.85 -12.66
CA SER A 240 5.15 -21.83 -13.33
C SER A 240 4.73 -20.44 -13.82
N LEU A 241 5.36 -19.37 -13.34
CA LEU A 241 5.10 -18.01 -13.78
C LEU A 241 5.82 -17.73 -15.10
N GLU A 242 5.22 -18.12 -16.22
CA GLU A 242 5.77 -17.84 -17.55
C GLU A 242 6.10 -16.35 -17.75
N PRO A 243 7.19 -16.01 -18.47
CA PRO A 243 7.50 -14.63 -18.80
C PRO A 243 6.39 -14.01 -19.64
N ARG A 244 6.00 -12.77 -19.33
CA ARG A 244 4.96 -12.02 -20.05
C ARG A 244 5.58 -10.99 -20.99
N ALA A 245 5.08 -10.93 -22.22
CA ALA A 245 5.39 -9.86 -23.16
C ALA A 245 4.76 -8.53 -22.70
N GLY A 246 5.44 -7.41 -22.95
CA GLY A 246 4.93 -6.09 -22.63
C GLY A 246 4.97 -5.77 -21.13
N GLU A 247 5.76 -6.49 -20.32
CA GLU A 247 5.73 -6.34 -18.87
C GLU A 247 6.69 -5.25 -18.38
N ILE A 248 6.20 -4.32 -17.57
CA ILE A 248 7.05 -3.36 -16.85
C ILE A 248 7.74 -4.08 -15.69
N ARG A 249 9.07 -4.11 -15.69
CA ARG A 249 9.88 -4.75 -14.66
C ARG A 249 10.86 -3.72 -14.11
N GLY A 250 10.36 -2.98 -13.14
CA GLY A 250 11.03 -1.82 -12.59
C GLY A 250 11.67 -2.07 -11.23
N ILE A 251 12.67 -1.25 -10.88
CA ILE A 251 13.18 -1.16 -9.52
C ILE A 251 13.50 0.29 -9.16
N TRP A 252 13.18 0.72 -7.95
CA TRP A 252 13.60 2.02 -7.42
C TRP A 252 14.94 1.91 -6.71
N LEU A 253 15.82 2.89 -6.94
CA LEU A 253 17.15 2.96 -6.36
C LEU A 253 17.40 4.32 -5.70
N HIS A 254 17.90 4.27 -4.47
CA HIS A 254 18.47 5.43 -3.79
C HIS A 254 19.99 5.39 -3.79
N THR A 255 20.61 6.55 -3.94
CA THR A 255 22.04 6.74 -3.73
C THR A 255 22.28 7.60 -2.49
N TYR A 256 23.32 7.25 -1.74
CA TYR A 256 23.76 7.97 -0.54
C TYR A 256 25.30 8.12 -0.50
N ALA A 257 25.96 7.66 -1.56
CA ALA A 257 27.40 7.63 -1.78
C ALA A 257 27.61 7.34 -3.29
N PRO A 258 28.86 7.51 -3.81
CA PRO A 258 29.19 7.13 -5.18
C PRO A 258 28.72 5.71 -5.51
N THR A 259 28.06 5.56 -6.66
CA THR A 259 27.41 4.29 -7.03
C THR A 259 28.15 3.60 -8.17
N ASP A 260 28.39 2.30 -8.02
CA ASP A 260 28.88 1.45 -9.11
C ASP A 260 27.73 1.13 -10.08
N TRP A 261 27.54 2.02 -11.07
CA TRP A 261 26.49 1.90 -12.06
C TRP A 261 26.66 0.69 -12.98
N GLU A 262 27.88 0.21 -13.22
CA GLU A 262 28.12 -0.98 -14.04
C GLU A 262 27.52 -2.21 -13.33
N THR A 263 27.85 -2.41 -12.06
CA THR A 263 27.30 -3.51 -11.26
C THR A 263 25.79 -3.42 -11.14
N VAL A 264 25.24 -2.21 -10.96
CA VAL A 264 23.78 -2.00 -10.95
C VAL A 264 23.15 -2.48 -12.24
N MET A 265 23.62 -2.00 -13.39
CA MET A 265 23.02 -2.33 -14.68
C MET A 265 23.21 -3.79 -15.06
N GLN A 266 24.37 -4.39 -14.77
CA GLN A 266 24.63 -5.83 -14.94
C GLN A 266 23.64 -6.67 -14.12
N THR A 267 23.41 -6.30 -12.87
CA THR A 267 22.47 -6.99 -11.98
C THR A 267 21.04 -6.97 -12.54
N LEU A 268 20.61 -5.82 -13.06
CA LEU A 268 19.27 -5.68 -13.65
C LEU A 268 19.13 -6.39 -14.98
N GLN A 269 20.14 -6.30 -15.85
CA GLN A 269 20.15 -6.99 -17.14
C GLN A 269 20.13 -8.51 -16.94
N ALA A 270 20.96 -9.06 -16.04
CA ALA A 270 20.98 -10.48 -15.71
C ALA A 270 19.64 -10.99 -15.17
N ALA A 271 18.86 -10.11 -14.53
CA ALA A 271 17.52 -10.41 -14.03
C ALA A 271 16.38 -10.13 -15.03
N ASN A 272 16.70 -9.67 -16.26
CA ASN A 272 15.75 -9.19 -17.27
C ASN A 272 14.77 -8.12 -16.76
N PHE A 273 15.25 -7.22 -15.90
CA PHE A 273 14.57 -5.96 -15.59
C PHE A 273 14.78 -4.98 -16.74
N ASN A 274 13.81 -4.10 -16.99
CA ASN A 274 13.85 -3.18 -18.12
C ASN A 274 13.78 -1.70 -17.72
N CYS A 275 13.45 -1.39 -16.46
CA CYS A 275 13.36 -0.02 -15.96
C CYS A 275 14.11 0.16 -14.64
N LEU A 276 14.92 1.21 -14.55
CA LEU A 276 15.50 1.70 -13.30
C LEU A 276 14.93 3.08 -12.98
N PHE A 277 14.32 3.23 -11.80
CA PHE A 277 13.88 4.51 -11.28
C PHE A 277 14.93 5.05 -10.31
N PHE A 278 15.78 5.95 -10.80
CA PHE A 278 16.91 6.48 -10.04
C PHE A 278 16.55 7.82 -9.38
N ARG A 279 16.63 7.91 -8.05
CA ARG A 279 16.38 9.16 -7.30
C ARG A 279 17.45 10.23 -7.61
N ALA A 280 17.22 11.02 -8.65
CA ALA A 280 18.09 12.12 -9.08
C ALA A 280 18.05 13.33 -8.12
N GLY A 281 16.98 13.49 -7.34
CA GLY A 281 16.89 14.59 -6.38
C GLY A 281 15.63 14.60 -5.53
N ARG A 282 15.59 15.61 -4.66
CA ARG A 282 14.48 15.94 -3.75
C ARG A 282 14.10 17.42 -3.90
N GLY A 283 13.13 17.88 -3.12
CA GLY A 283 12.62 19.25 -3.21
C GLY A 283 13.70 20.32 -3.09
N GLY A 284 14.73 20.07 -2.27
CA GLY A 284 15.79 21.04 -1.99
C GLY A 284 17.19 20.72 -2.53
N ASN A 285 17.43 19.55 -3.14
CA ASN A 285 18.79 19.11 -3.48
C ASN A 285 18.80 18.01 -4.54
N VAL A 286 19.95 17.82 -5.19
CA VAL A 286 20.16 16.83 -6.27
C VAL A 286 21.46 16.05 -6.07
N VAL A 287 21.68 15.02 -6.89
CA VAL A 287 22.94 14.24 -6.94
C VAL A 287 23.67 14.39 -8.28
N TYR A 288 23.25 15.36 -9.10
CA TYR A 288 23.81 15.70 -10.40
C TYR A 288 24.18 17.18 -10.45
N ARG A 289 24.85 17.65 -11.52
CA ARG A 289 25.24 19.06 -11.65
C ARG A 289 24.02 19.91 -12.02
N SER A 290 23.50 20.66 -11.06
CA SER A 290 22.40 21.61 -11.28
C SER A 290 22.87 23.06 -11.20
N PRO A 291 22.36 23.99 -12.04
CA PRO A 291 22.75 25.40 -11.98
C PRO A 291 22.01 26.18 -10.89
N PHE A 292 21.01 25.59 -10.21
CA PHE A 292 20.24 26.30 -9.17
C PHE A 292 19.87 25.48 -7.93
N LEU A 293 20.01 24.15 -7.97
CA LEU A 293 19.83 23.29 -6.79
C LEU A 293 21.19 22.90 -6.21
N PRO A 294 21.36 22.93 -4.87
CA PRO A 294 22.57 22.41 -4.26
C PRO A 294 22.65 20.89 -4.42
N ARG A 295 23.88 20.37 -4.49
CA ARG A 295 24.13 18.92 -4.46
C ARG A 295 24.10 18.40 -3.02
N ASP A 296 23.81 17.11 -2.87
CA ASP A 296 24.11 16.37 -1.64
C ASP A 296 25.60 16.53 -1.29
N ALA A 297 25.92 16.67 0.00
CA ALA A 297 27.30 16.91 0.46
C ALA A 297 28.29 15.82 -0.01
N TRP A 298 27.87 14.55 -0.04
CA TRP A 298 28.70 13.45 -0.52
C TRP A 298 28.94 13.53 -2.04
N ALA A 299 27.95 13.98 -2.81
CA ALA A 299 28.06 14.11 -4.26
C ALA A 299 28.93 15.33 -4.64
N GLU A 300 28.81 16.41 -3.86
CA GLU A 300 29.69 17.58 -3.94
C GLU A 300 31.15 17.19 -3.63
N GLN A 301 31.37 16.46 -2.53
CA GLN A 301 32.71 16.01 -2.12
C GLN A 301 33.37 15.08 -3.14
N ALA A 302 32.59 14.18 -3.75
CA ALA A 302 33.10 13.28 -4.79
C ALA A 302 33.28 13.97 -6.15
N ASP A 303 32.73 15.18 -6.31
CA ASP A 303 32.56 15.92 -7.57
C ASP A 303 32.00 15.09 -8.74
N LEU A 304 31.07 14.19 -8.43
CA LEU A 304 30.43 13.32 -9.42
C LEU A 304 29.11 13.90 -9.94
N ASP A 305 28.80 13.58 -11.19
CA ASP A 305 27.46 13.72 -11.76
C ASP A 305 26.82 12.33 -11.88
N GLU A 306 26.06 11.93 -10.87
CA GLU A 306 25.49 10.59 -10.80
C GLU A 306 24.42 10.34 -11.87
N LEU A 307 23.72 11.38 -12.34
CA LEU A 307 22.73 11.21 -13.40
C LEU A 307 23.38 11.01 -14.76
N ALA A 308 24.47 11.72 -15.06
CA ALA A 308 25.30 11.46 -16.23
C ALA A 308 25.86 10.03 -16.20
N ASN A 309 26.47 9.63 -15.08
CA ASN A 309 27.07 8.31 -14.92
C ASN A 309 26.02 7.19 -15.08
N ALA A 310 24.86 7.35 -14.44
CA ALA A 310 23.78 6.37 -14.50
C ALA A 310 23.18 6.25 -15.91
N THR A 311 22.95 7.37 -16.61
CA THR A 311 22.38 7.35 -17.96
C THR A 311 23.35 6.73 -18.98
N GLN A 312 24.64 7.03 -18.87
CA GLN A 312 25.66 6.42 -19.72
C GLN A 312 25.75 4.90 -19.53
N ALA A 313 25.70 4.43 -18.28
CA ALA A 313 25.66 3.00 -17.98
C ALA A 313 24.36 2.34 -18.48
N ALA A 314 23.20 2.94 -18.22
CA ALA A 314 21.90 2.46 -18.68
C ALA A 314 21.87 2.23 -20.21
N GLN A 315 22.43 3.16 -20.97
CA GLN A 315 22.52 3.05 -22.44
C GLN A 315 23.36 1.84 -22.87
N ARG A 316 24.47 1.52 -22.20
CA ARG A 316 25.32 0.35 -22.52
C ARG A 316 24.60 -0.98 -22.31
N TYR A 317 23.76 -1.07 -21.27
CA TYR A 317 23.08 -2.32 -20.89
C TYR A 317 21.64 -2.44 -21.42
N GLY A 318 21.12 -1.41 -22.07
CA GLY A 318 19.74 -1.40 -22.58
C GLY A 318 18.68 -1.33 -21.49
N ILE A 319 18.99 -0.69 -20.35
CA ILE A 319 18.05 -0.47 -19.25
C ILE A 319 17.45 0.93 -19.39
N GLU A 320 16.13 1.06 -19.33
CA GLU A 320 15.51 2.38 -19.34
C GLU A 320 15.70 3.08 -17.99
N LEU A 321 16.47 4.17 -17.96
CA LEU A 321 16.61 5.00 -16.78
C LEU A 321 15.52 6.07 -16.73
N HIS A 322 14.72 6.03 -15.67
CA HIS A 322 13.73 7.03 -15.33
C HIS A 322 14.25 7.90 -14.20
N ALA A 323 14.46 9.19 -14.47
CA ALA A 323 14.94 10.14 -13.46
C ALA A 323 13.81 10.45 -12.47
N TRP A 324 13.98 9.97 -11.24
CA TRP A 324 13.01 10.10 -10.17
C TRP A 324 13.31 11.31 -9.30
N ARG A 325 12.30 12.17 -9.12
CA ARG A 325 12.35 13.32 -8.22
C ARG A 325 11.34 13.16 -7.09
N VAL A 326 11.79 13.38 -5.86
CA VAL A 326 10.92 13.58 -4.69
C VAL A 326 10.53 15.07 -4.65
N ASN A 327 9.33 15.41 -5.11
CA ASN A 327 8.86 16.78 -5.24
C ASN A 327 8.51 17.39 -3.88
N PHE A 328 8.79 18.69 -3.73
CA PHE A 328 8.45 19.55 -2.58
C PHE A 328 9.04 19.18 -1.20
N HIS A 329 9.28 17.90 -0.90
CA HIS A 329 9.82 17.42 0.36
C HIS A 329 11.36 17.54 0.41
N PHE A 330 11.89 18.18 1.45
CA PHE A 330 13.32 18.51 1.54
C PHE A 330 14.23 17.30 1.76
N GLY A 331 13.82 16.31 2.57
CA GLY A 331 14.66 15.17 2.91
C GLY A 331 16.07 15.57 3.36
N THR A 332 17.09 15.22 2.57
CA THR A 332 18.51 15.45 2.88
C THR A 332 19.04 16.83 2.47
N ALA A 333 18.18 17.76 2.04
CA ALA A 333 18.61 19.10 1.68
C ALA A 333 19.45 19.78 2.80
N PRO A 334 20.38 20.68 2.46
CA PRO A 334 21.18 21.40 3.45
C PRO A 334 20.34 22.24 4.41
N ASP A 335 20.78 22.38 5.66
CA ASP A 335 20.03 23.11 6.69
C ASP A 335 19.91 24.61 6.39
N TRP A 336 20.94 25.23 5.83
CA TRP A 336 20.88 26.64 5.39
C TRP A 336 19.75 26.90 4.39
N LEU A 337 19.47 25.94 3.50
CA LEU A 337 18.39 26.08 2.52
C LEU A 337 17.03 25.92 3.18
N LYS A 338 16.87 24.96 4.11
CA LYS A 338 15.64 24.80 4.88
C LYS A 338 15.32 26.07 5.68
N GLU A 339 16.33 26.65 6.32
CA GLU A 339 16.22 27.91 7.07
C GLU A 339 15.86 29.09 6.15
N GLN A 340 16.46 29.18 4.97
CA GLN A 340 16.14 30.21 3.99
C GLN A 340 14.68 30.09 3.52
N MET A 341 14.24 28.89 3.13
CA MET A 341 12.86 28.66 2.67
C MET A 341 11.83 28.94 3.78
N ALA A 342 12.18 28.69 5.03
CA ALA A 342 11.38 29.07 6.19
C ALA A 342 11.27 30.60 6.34
N LYS A 343 12.41 31.32 6.25
CA LYS A 343 12.50 32.80 6.31
C LYS A 343 11.72 33.48 5.18
N ASP A 344 11.76 32.90 3.98
CA ASP A 344 11.08 33.42 2.78
C ASP A 344 9.57 33.09 2.73
N ASP A 345 9.04 32.47 3.79
CA ASP A 345 7.67 31.96 3.92
C ASP A 345 7.23 31.06 2.75
N ARG A 346 8.14 30.17 2.34
CA ARG A 346 7.92 29.21 1.23
C ARG A 346 7.53 27.81 1.69
N LEU A 347 7.47 27.57 3.00
CA LEU A 347 7.09 26.29 3.58
C LEU A 347 5.59 26.20 3.84
N VAL A 348 5.07 24.98 3.84
CA VAL A 348 3.70 24.72 4.30
C VAL A 348 3.51 25.09 5.78
N ARG A 349 2.31 25.48 6.17
CA ARG A 349 1.83 25.75 7.53
C ARG A 349 0.58 24.95 7.85
N ASP A 350 0.53 24.45 9.08
CA ASP A 350 -0.68 23.86 9.62
C ASP A 350 -1.69 24.95 10.04
N PRO A 351 -2.91 24.57 10.48
CA PRO A 351 -3.89 25.53 10.97
C PRO A 351 -3.46 26.37 12.17
N ASP A 352 -2.48 25.91 12.93
CA ASP A 352 -1.94 26.58 14.10
C ASP A 352 -0.73 27.48 13.72
N GLY A 353 -0.44 27.59 12.42
CA GLY A 353 0.62 28.43 11.86
C GLY A 353 2.01 27.80 11.86
N LYS A 354 2.14 26.54 12.32
CA LYS A 354 3.43 25.84 12.43
C LYS A 354 3.89 25.33 11.07
N GLN A 355 5.15 25.63 10.73
CA GLN A 355 5.76 25.17 9.49
C GLN A 355 6.18 23.70 9.54
N ALA A 356 6.15 23.05 8.38
CA ALA A 356 6.79 21.76 8.15
C ALA A 356 7.79 21.85 6.99
N LEU A 357 8.79 20.97 6.96
CA LEU A 357 9.87 20.94 5.96
C LEU A 357 9.38 20.39 4.62
N TRP A 358 8.49 21.15 3.98
CA TRP A 358 7.86 20.86 2.72
C TRP A 358 7.55 22.20 2.03
N LEU A 359 7.95 22.35 0.77
CA LEU A 359 7.63 23.54 -0.02
C LEU A 359 6.12 23.65 -0.21
N ASN A 360 5.53 24.82 0.04
CA ASN A 360 4.10 25.05 -0.16
C ASN A 360 3.72 24.90 -1.64
N PRO A 361 2.90 23.89 -2.03
CA PRO A 361 2.50 23.71 -3.42
C PRO A 361 1.57 24.81 -3.95
N ALA A 362 0.96 25.63 -3.10
CA ALA A 362 0.15 26.76 -3.56
C ALA A 362 0.97 28.01 -3.91
N ASP A 363 2.24 28.08 -3.51
CA ASP A 363 3.10 29.24 -3.79
C ASP A 363 3.60 29.19 -5.25
N PRO A 364 3.32 30.22 -6.09
CA PRO A 364 3.80 30.28 -7.47
C PRO A 364 5.32 30.15 -7.62
N ARG A 365 6.11 30.64 -6.65
CA ARG A 365 7.57 30.51 -6.64
C ARG A 365 8.00 29.05 -6.53
N ASN A 366 7.30 28.26 -5.72
CA ASN A 366 7.56 26.83 -5.54
C ASN A 366 7.06 26.00 -6.72
N GLN A 367 5.94 26.40 -7.31
CA GLN A 367 5.45 25.83 -8.57
C GLN A 367 6.48 25.97 -9.69
N GLU A 368 7.09 27.14 -9.81
CA GLU A 368 8.14 27.37 -10.81
C GLU A 368 9.45 26.63 -10.47
N HIS A 369 9.82 26.58 -9.19
CA HIS A 369 10.98 25.80 -8.71
C HIS A 369 10.86 24.31 -9.09
N GLU A 370 9.72 23.68 -8.81
CA GLU A 370 9.51 22.27 -9.15
C GLU A 370 9.36 22.04 -10.65
N PHE A 371 8.72 22.95 -11.38
CA PHE A 371 8.63 22.87 -12.84
C PHE A 371 10.03 22.86 -13.46
N ARG A 372 10.87 23.84 -13.11
CA ARG A 372 12.27 23.93 -13.60
C ARG A 372 13.06 22.68 -13.27
N ALA A 373 12.97 22.20 -12.02
CA ALA A 373 13.73 21.04 -11.56
C ALA A 373 13.28 19.73 -12.22
N MET A 374 12.01 19.59 -12.59
CA MET A 374 11.53 18.45 -13.38
C MET A 374 11.98 18.53 -14.83
N THR A 375 11.94 19.72 -15.46
CA THR A 375 12.36 19.89 -16.85
C THR A 375 13.87 19.84 -17.04
N GLU A 376 14.65 20.18 -16.01
CA GLU A 376 16.10 20.08 -16.01
C GLU A 376 16.60 18.66 -16.26
N LEU A 377 15.85 17.64 -15.81
CA LEU A 377 16.17 16.23 -16.04
C LEU A 377 16.24 15.87 -17.54
N LEU A 378 15.63 16.66 -18.42
CA LEU A 378 15.65 16.48 -19.86
C LEU A 378 16.99 16.88 -20.52
N ALA A 379 17.89 17.53 -19.78
CA ALA A 379 19.27 17.76 -20.22
C ALA A 379 20.07 16.44 -20.34
N TYR A 380 19.57 15.36 -19.74
CA TYR A 380 20.17 14.04 -19.77
C TYR A 380 19.36 13.10 -20.68
N PRO A 381 19.97 12.06 -21.28
CA PRO A 381 19.29 11.12 -22.16
C PRO A 381 18.45 10.09 -21.36
N VAL A 382 17.53 10.58 -20.55
CA VAL A 382 16.64 9.77 -19.71
C VAL A 382 15.52 9.17 -20.56
N ALA A 383 15.16 7.91 -20.26
CA ALA A 383 14.03 7.25 -20.90
C ALA A 383 12.68 7.78 -20.40
N GLY A 384 12.67 8.39 -19.21
CA GLY A 384 11.52 9.03 -18.61
C GLY A 384 11.84 9.92 -17.42
N VAL A 385 10.90 10.77 -17.05
CA VAL A 385 10.86 11.49 -15.78
C VAL A 385 9.79 10.86 -14.88
N HIS A 386 10.09 10.76 -13.58
CA HIS A 386 9.26 10.07 -12.60
C HIS A 386 9.00 10.95 -11.39
N PHE A 387 7.73 11.32 -11.18
CA PHE A 387 7.29 12.05 -10.01
C PHE A 387 7.18 11.17 -8.78
N ASP A 388 7.50 11.70 -7.62
CA ASP A 388 7.18 11.12 -6.32
C ASP A 388 7.00 12.26 -5.31
N TYR A 389 6.27 12.02 -4.22
CA TYR A 389 5.89 13.07 -3.25
C TYR A 389 5.22 14.30 -3.89
N ILE A 390 4.73 14.18 -5.13
CA ILE A 390 3.95 15.19 -5.85
C ILE A 390 2.55 15.31 -5.22
N ARG A 391 2.52 15.91 -4.02
CA ARG A 391 1.39 15.95 -3.08
C ARG A 391 1.64 16.95 -1.94
N TYR A 392 0.64 17.15 -1.10
CA TYR A 392 0.75 17.84 0.19
C TYR A 392 1.25 16.88 1.29
N PRO A 393 1.82 17.41 2.40
CA PRO A 393 2.47 16.60 3.42
C PRO A 393 1.60 15.54 4.11
N GLU A 394 2.21 14.39 4.38
CA GLU A 394 1.72 13.38 5.33
C GLU A 394 2.38 13.46 6.72
N VAL A 395 3.54 14.12 6.85
CA VAL A 395 4.31 14.28 8.09
C VAL A 395 4.46 15.78 8.37
N PRO A 396 4.24 16.25 9.62
CA PRO A 396 3.88 15.48 10.81
C PRO A 396 2.42 14.99 10.85
N HIS A 397 1.55 15.53 9.99
CA HIS A 397 0.15 15.11 9.82
C HIS A 397 -0.41 15.66 8.49
N TYR A 398 -1.69 15.39 8.18
CA TYR A 398 -2.35 15.74 6.90
C TYR A 398 -2.99 17.13 6.82
N ARG A 399 -2.75 18.00 7.80
CA ARG A 399 -3.45 19.30 7.89
C ARG A 399 -2.55 20.39 7.33
N PHE A 400 -2.34 20.37 6.03
CA PHE A 400 -1.57 21.38 5.29
C PHE A 400 -2.23 21.61 3.93
N ASP A 401 -2.06 22.74 3.27
CA ASP A 401 -1.46 23.99 3.73
C ASP A 401 -2.54 25.02 4.13
N TYR A 402 -2.24 25.86 5.13
CA TYR A 402 -3.10 26.95 5.61
C TYR A 402 -2.33 28.27 5.82
N SER A 403 -1.35 28.54 4.95
CA SER A 403 -0.61 29.81 4.96
C SER A 403 -1.40 30.98 4.35
N GLU A 404 -0.94 32.20 4.62
CA GLU A 404 -1.52 33.43 4.07
C GLU A 404 -1.43 33.49 2.53
N ILE A 405 -0.34 32.97 1.95
CA ILE A 405 -0.23 32.87 0.49
C ILE A 405 -1.31 31.93 -0.08
N SER A 406 -1.57 30.80 0.57
CA SER A 406 -2.64 29.88 0.15
C SER A 406 -4.02 30.50 0.27
N ARG A 407 -4.28 31.28 1.34
CA ARG A 407 -5.53 32.05 1.46
C ARG A 407 -5.72 32.94 0.23
N ARG A 408 -4.75 33.80 -0.08
CA ARG A 408 -4.83 34.74 -1.22
C ARG A 408 -5.00 34.03 -2.56
N GLN A 409 -4.24 32.95 -2.79
CA GLN A 409 -4.33 32.18 -4.04
C GLN A 409 -5.69 31.49 -4.18
N PHE A 410 -6.28 31.00 -3.08
CA PHE A 410 -7.63 30.45 -3.10
C PHE A 410 -8.70 31.51 -3.36
N GLU A 411 -8.63 32.66 -2.69
CA GLU A 411 -9.55 33.78 -2.91
C GLU A 411 -9.49 34.25 -4.37
N GLN A 412 -8.28 34.39 -4.92
CA GLN A 412 -8.07 34.75 -6.32
C GLN A 412 -8.63 33.71 -7.29
N ALA A 413 -8.40 32.41 -7.03
CA ALA A 413 -8.85 31.34 -7.91
C ALA A 413 -10.37 31.11 -7.88
N THR A 414 -11.04 31.45 -6.78
CA THR A 414 -12.45 31.08 -6.56
C THR A 414 -13.41 32.27 -6.46
N GLY A 415 -12.89 33.47 -6.20
CA GLY A 415 -13.69 34.66 -5.87
C GLY A 415 -14.34 34.62 -4.49
N ILE A 416 -14.11 33.58 -3.68
CA ILE A 416 -14.65 33.47 -2.32
C ILE A 416 -13.72 34.19 -1.36
N VAL A 417 -14.21 35.24 -0.70
CA VAL A 417 -13.48 35.95 0.37
C VAL A 417 -13.57 35.15 1.67
N LEU A 418 -12.42 34.91 2.30
CA LEU A 418 -12.30 34.15 3.55
C LEU A 418 -12.11 35.10 4.73
N THR A 419 -13.14 35.26 5.56
CA THR A 419 -13.15 36.19 6.71
C THR A 419 -12.75 35.55 8.04
N ASP A 420 -12.72 34.22 8.12
CA ASP A 420 -12.33 33.44 9.30
C ASP A 420 -11.46 32.25 8.85
N PHE A 421 -10.26 32.58 8.36
CA PHE A 421 -9.28 31.61 7.87
C PHE A 421 -8.31 31.22 9.00
N PRO A 422 -7.95 29.92 9.15
CA PRO A 422 -8.31 28.78 8.29
C PRO A 422 -9.60 28.06 8.68
N ARG A 423 -10.30 28.48 9.73
CA ARG A 423 -11.45 27.76 10.30
C ARG A 423 -12.56 27.50 9.27
N GLN A 424 -12.87 28.46 8.41
CA GLN A 424 -13.87 28.36 7.34
C GLN A 424 -13.59 27.26 6.31
N VAL A 425 -12.32 26.92 6.09
CA VAL A 425 -11.91 25.87 5.14
C VAL A 425 -11.50 24.57 5.83
N LEU A 426 -11.55 24.54 7.17
CA LEU A 426 -11.34 23.33 7.98
C LEU A 426 -12.66 22.63 8.31
N LEU A 427 -13.75 23.38 8.33
CA LEU A 427 -15.07 22.94 8.75
C LEU A 427 -16.09 23.26 7.66
N GLY A 428 -17.21 22.53 7.65
CA GLY A 428 -18.29 22.77 6.69
C GLY A 428 -17.99 22.26 5.28
N PRO A 429 -18.91 22.51 4.35
CA PRO A 429 -18.75 22.14 2.94
C PRO A 429 -17.55 22.82 2.28
N LEU A 430 -17.19 24.05 2.66
CA LEU A 430 -16.14 24.82 1.98
C LEU A 430 -14.77 24.14 2.05
N LYS A 431 -14.53 23.31 3.08
CA LYS A 431 -13.38 22.40 3.12
C LYS A 431 -13.23 21.57 1.83
N LEU A 432 -14.33 21.04 1.29
CA LEU A 432 -14.29 20.20 0.08
C LEU A 432 -13.79 20.99 -1.13
N ARG A 433 -14.24 22.24 -1.27
CA ARG A 433 -13.81 23.16 -2.34
C ARG A 433 -12.36 23.60 -2.18
N TYR A 434 -11.92 23.85 -0.94
CA TYR A 434 -10.52 24.15 -0.64
C TYR A 434 -9.62 22.94 -0.94
N ASP A 435 -10.05 21.74 -0.55
CA ASP A 435 -9.33 20.50 -0.87
C ASP A 435 -9.25 20.25 -2.39
N ASP A 436 -10.30 20.57 -3.16
CA ASP A 436 -10.31 20.50 -4.63
C ASP A 436 -9.30 21.48 -5.24
N TRP A 437 -9.28 22.73 -4.78
CA TRP A 437 -8.30 23.72 -5.20
C TRP A 437 -6.85 23.28 -4.88
N GLN A 438 -6.61 22.68 -3.71
CA GLN A 438 -5.28 22.14 -3.40
C GLN A 438 -4.89 20.99 -4.35
N ARG A 439 -5.84 20.12 -4.74
CA ARG A 439 -5.59 19.09 -5.76
C ARG A 439 -5.29 19.70 -7.13
N ASP A 440 -5.93 20.82 -7.48
CA ASP A 440 -5.66 21.55 -8.72
C ASP A 440 -4.22 22.09 -8.74
N ASN A 441 -3.70 22.61 -7.63
CA ASN A 441 -2.31 23.09 -7.54
C ASN A 441 -1.30 21.99 -7.91
N ILE A 442 -1.52 20.75 -7.45
CA ILE A 442 -0.67 19.61 -7.80
C ILE A 442 -0.90 19.18 -9.26
N THR A 443 -2.16 19.03 -9.66
CA THR A 443 -2.53 18.54 -10.99
C THR A 443 -2.06 19.46 -12.11
N ASN A 444 -2.10 20.77 -11.88
CA ASN A 444 -1.62 21.77 -12.83
C ASN A 444 -0.11 21.69 -13.03
N LEU A 445 0.67 21.42 -11.98
CA LEU A 445 2.11 21.19 -12.10
C LEU A 445 2.41 19.94 -12.94
N VAL A 446 1.74 18.82 -12.64
CA VAL A 446 1.88 17.57 -13.41
C VAL A 446 1.55 17.81 -14.88
N ARG A 447 0.47 18.54 -15.18
CA ARG A 447 0.08 18.88 -16.55
C ARG A 447 1.13 19.75 -17.26
N ARG A 448 1.61 20.80 -16.60
CA ARG A 448 2.66 21.69 -17.14
C ARG A 448 3.93 20.91 -17.50
N VAL A 449 4.41 20.08 -16.58
CA VAL A 449 5.59 19.25 -16.80
C VAL A 449 5.35 18.22 -17.90
N TYR A 450 4.19 17.53 -17.92
CA TYR A 450 3.86 16.59 -18.98
C TYR A 450 3.96 17.24 -20.37
N VAL A 451 3.31 18.39 -20.55
CA VAL A 451 3.36 19.13 -21.82
C VAL A 451 4.80 19.54 -22.17
N ALA A 452 5.57 20.07 -21.21
CA ALA A 452 6.96 20.47 -21.45
C ALA A 452 7.84 19.27 -21.86
N VAL A 453 7.70 18.13 -21.18
CA VAL A 453 8.42 16.88 -21.51
C VAL A 453 8.05 16.41 -22.90
N LYS A 454 6.76 16.38 -23.26
CA LYS A 454 6.32 15.93 -24.59
C LYS A 454 6.75 16.86 -25.71
N ASN A 455 6.80 18.17 -25.47
CA ASN A 455 7.29 19.12 -26.46
C ASN A 455 8.80 18.99 -26.67
N ALA A 456 9.57 18.77 -25.61
CA ALA A 456 11.03 18.62 -25.70
C ALA A 456 11.45 17.25 -26.26
N ASN A 457 10.80 16.18 -25.80
CA ASN A 457 11.06 14.81 -26.24
C ASN A 457 9.77 13.97 -26.14
N PRO A 458 9.02 13.79 -27.24
CA PRO A 458 7.79 13.00 -27.26
C PRO A 458 7.96 11.54 -26.78
N GLN A 459 9.18 10.99 -26.90
CA GLN A 459 9.51 9.62 -26.50
C GLN A 459 9.87 9.50 -25.01
N CYS A 460 10.16 10.61 -24.31
CA CYS A 460 10.47 10.59 -22.89
C CYS A 460 9.19 10.29 -22.09
N ALA A 461 9.16 9.20 -21.33
CA ALA A 461 7.99 8.81 -20.57
C ALA A 461 7.77 9.73 -19.36
N VAL A 462 6.51 9.95 -18.98
CA VAL A 462 6.14 10.65 -17.74
C VAL A 462 5.36 9.68 -16.87
N SER A 463 5.86 9.43 -15.66
CA SER A 463 5.25 8.51 -14.71
C SER A 463 5.25 9.05 -13.29
N ALA A 464 4.51 8.42 -12.39
CA ALA A 464 4.43 8.85 -11.00
C ALA A 464 4.36 7.65 -10.04
N ALA A 465 5.12 7.74 -8.94
CA ALA A 465 4.90 7.01 -7.71
C ALA A 465 3.69 7.63 -6.98
N VAL A 466 2.61 6.85 -6.86
CA VAL A 466 1.33 7.35 -6.32
C VAL A 466 0.90 6.56 -5.10
N TRP A 467 0.07 7.16 -4.27
CA TRP A 467 -0.34 6.52 -3.02
C TRP A 467 -1.45 5.48 -3.24
N GLN A 468 -1.44 4.44 -2.41
CA GLN A 468 -2.22 3.21 -2.58
C GLN A 468 -3.73 3.42 -2.81
N ARG A 469 -4.51 3.75 -1.77
CA ARG A 469 -5.98 3.81 -1.79
C ARG A 469 -6.43 5.20 -2.19
N HIS A 470 -6.50 5.48 -3.50
CA HIS A 470 -6.88 6.79 -4.04
C HIS A 470 -8.16 7.30 -3.38
N ARG A 471 -9.22 6.48 -3.38
CA ARG A 471 -10.57 6.77 -2.85
C ARG A 471 -10.65 7.47 -1.51
N TYR A 472 -9.65 7.24 -0.65
CA TYR A 472 -9.55 7.86 0.66
C TYR A 472 -8.46 8.93 0.69
N TYR A 473 -7.26 8.57 0.24
CA TYR A 473 -6.07 9.41 0.42
C TYR A 473 -6.02 10.64 -0.49
N PHE A 474 -6.78 10.68 -1.60
CA PHE A 474 -6.88 11.89 -2.43
C PHE A 474 -7.39 13.10 -1.64
N ALA A 475 -8.17 12.86 -0.58
CA ALA A 475 -8.67 13.89 0.32
C ALA A 475 -7.64 14.32 1.36
N LEU A 476 -6.67 13.48 1.73
CA LEU A 476 -5.68 13.78 2.77
C LEU A 476 -4.44 14.46 2.21
N ILE A 477 -3.83 13.88 1.18
CA ILE A 477 -2.57 14.38 0.59
C ILE A 477 -2.76 15.18 -0.70
N LYS A 478 -4.00 15.32 -1.16
CA LYS A 478 -4.35 16.10 -2.36
C LYS A 478 -3.66 15.60 -3.65
N GLN A 479 -3.40 14.30 -3.72
CA GLN A 479 -2.89 13.64 -4.91
C GLN A 479 -4.04 12.96 -5.66
N ASP A 480 -4.46 13.53 -6.79
CA ASP A 480 -5.54 12.99 -7.63
C ASP A 480 -5.01 12.27 -8.87
N TRP A 481 -4.29 11.17 -8.64
CA TRP A 481 -3.62 10.47 -9.74
C TRP A 481 -4.57 9.78 -10.71
N VAL A 482 -5.78 9.38 -10.28
CA VAL A 482 -6.81 8.85 -11.20
C VAL A 482 -7.27 9.93 -12.18
N ARG A 483 -7.37 11.20 -11.77
CA ARG A 483 -7.61 12.32 -12.69
C ARG A 483 -6.45 12.45 -13.69
N TRP A 484 -5.21 12.32 -13.26
CA TRP A 484 -4.05 12.41 -14.16
C TRP A 484 -4.06 11.33 -15.24
N VAL A 485 -4.45 10.11 -14.87
CA VAL A 485 -4.68 9.00 -15.82
C VAL A 485 -5.79 9.34 -16.81
N ARG A 486 -6.94 9.85 -16.34
CA ARG A 486 -8.08 10.21 -17.21
C ARG A 486 -7.76 11.36 -18.17
N GLU A 487 -7.00 12.35 -17.72
CA GLU A 487 -6.55 13.47 -18.55
C GLU A 487 -5.41 13.07 -19.51
N GLY A 488 -4.82 11.87 -19.35
CA GLY A 488 -3.72 11.41 -20.18
C GLY A 488 -2.41 12.16 -19.97
N ILE A 489 -2.20 12.72 -18.76
CA ILE A 489 -0.99 13.46 -18.37
C ILE A 489 0.02 12.59 -17.62
N LEU A 490 -0.09 11.27 -17.79
CA LEU A 490 0.88 10.23 -17.43
C LEU A 490 0.91 9.20 -18.56
N ASP A 491 2.07 8.61 -18.84
CA ASP A 491 2.18 7.50 -19.79
C ASP A 491 2.02 6.14 -19.12
N PHE A 492 2.32 6.04 -17.82
CA PHE A 492 2.05 4.91 -16.93
C PHE A 492 2.09 5.35 -15.45
N VAL A 493 1.59 4.51 -14.55
CA VAL A 493 1.48 4.84 -13.12
C VAL A 493 2.00 3.70 -12.21
N CYS A 494 2.62 4.06 -11.09
CA CYS A 494 3.23 3.13 -10.14
C CYS A 494 2.69 3.35 -8.70
N PRO A 495 1.58 2.72 -8.30
CA PRO A 495 1.09 2.82 -6.93
C PRO A 495 2.03 2.16 -5.91
N MET A 496 2.30 2.82 -4.78
CA MET A 496 3.21 2.33 -3.72
C MET A 496 2.50 1.38 -2.74
N ASP A 497 2.27 0.13 -3.15
CA ASP A 497 1.52 -0.86 -2.38
C ASP A 497 2.38 -1.63 -1.36
N TYR A 498 3.28 -0.93 -0.67
CA TYR A 498 4.26 -1.57 0.22
C TYR A 498 3.57 -2.23 1.42
N THR A 499 3.58 -3.56 1.44
CA THR A 499 3.10 -4.41 2.54
C THR A 499 3.64 -5.82 2.37
N ALA A 500 3.89 -6.53 3.48
CA ALA A 500 4.15 -7.97 3.45
C ALA A 500 2.86 -8.81 3.38
N ASN A 501 1.68 -8.20 3.58
CA ASN A 501 0.40 -8.91 3.58
C ASN A 501 -0.15 -9.06 2.14
N ALA A 502 -0.07 -10.27 1.60
CA ALA A 502 -0.54 -10.61 0.25
C ALA A 502 -2.04 -10.30 0.01
N THR A 503 -2.90 -10.44 1.03
CA THR A 503 -4.34 -10.12 0.90
C THR A 503 -4.55 -8.62 0.75
N LEU A 504 -3.88 -7.82 1.59
CA LEU A 504 -3.95 -6.36 1.51
C LEU A 504 -3.35 -5.83 0.20
N PHE A 505 -2.26 -6.44 -0.28
CA PHE A 505 -1.67 -6.15 -1.58
C PHE A 505 -2.68 -6.43 -2.71
N ALA A 506 -3.31 -7.61 -2.72
CA ALA A 506 -4.32 -7.98 -3.71
C ALA A 506 -5.53 -7.03 -3.73
N GLU A 507 -6.03 -6.61 -2.57
CA GLU A 507 -7.11 -5.64 -2.46
C GLU A 507 -6.76 -4.29 -3.11
N ARG A 508 -5.56 -3.77 -2.82
CA ARG A 508 -5.09 -2.48 -3.36
C ARG A 508 -4.90 -2.54 -4.87
N VAL A 509 -4.19 -3.56 -5.36
CA VAL A 509 -3.95 -3.73 -6.81
C VAL A 509 -5.27 -3.88 -7.56
N LYS A 510 -6.23 -4.66 -7.03
CA LYS A 510 -7.54 -4.83 -7.67
C LYS A 510 -8.28 -3.51 -7.82
N GLU A 511 -8.32 -2.70 -6.76
CA GLU A 511 -8.93 -1.36 -6.77
C GLU A 511 -8.28 -0.49 -7.85
N GLN A 512 -6.95 -0.40 -7.85
CA GLN A 512 -6.21 0.49 -8.76
C GLN A 512 -6.28 0.07 -10.22
N VAL A 513 -6.16 -1.23 -10.53
CA VAL A 513 -6.31 -1.73 -11.91
C VAL A 513 -7.72 -1.44 -12.42
N THR A 514 -8.75 -1.57 -11.56
CA THR A 514 -10.13 -1.21 -11.90
C THR A 514 -10.29 0.29 -12.15
N GLU A 515 -9.61 1.14 -11.39
CA GLU A 515 -9.66 2.60 -11.56
C GLU A 515 -8.92 3.10 -12.81
N VAL A 516 -7.77 2.50 -13.14
CA VAL A 516 -7.01 2.79 -14.36
C VAL A 516 -7.71 2.25 -15.61
N ASN A 517 -8.31 1.07 -15.50
CA ASN A 517 -9.13 0.40 -16.52
C ASN A 517 -8.50 0.38 -17.93
N GLY A 518 -7.18 0.21 -18.02
CA GLY A 518 -6.45 0.14 -19.29
C GLY A 518 -6.21 1.48 -19.99
N THR A 519 -6.49 2.62 -19.34
CA THR A 519 -6.22 3.96 -19.90
C THR A 519 -4.72 4.19 -20.11
N VAL A 520 -3.92 3.80 -19.11
CA VAL A 520 -2.45 3.76 -19.16
C VAL A 520 -1.99 2.44 -18.51
N PRO A 521 -0.76 1.98 -18.73
CA PRO A 521 -0.22 0.85 -18.00
C PRO A 521 -0.09 1.16 -16.52
N ILE A 522 -0.28 0.13 -15.70
CA ILE A 522 -0.11 0.20 -14.24
C ILE A 522 0.91 -0.85 -13.78
N ALA A 523 1.88 -0.42 -12.97
CA ALA A 523 2.91 -1.27 -12.38
C ALA A 523 2.98 -1.05 -10.86
N PRO A 524 2.22 -1.83 -10.06
CA PRO A 524 2.23 -1.68 -8.61
C PRO A 524 3.63 -1.88 -7.99
N GLY A 525 3.94 -1.03 -7.03
CA GLY A 525 5.15 -1.04 -6.24
C GLY A 525 5.11 -2.10 -5.15
N ILE A 526 6.10 -3.00 -5.14
CA ILE A 526 6.24 -4.08 -4.16
C ILE A 526 7.33 -3.73 -3.16
N GLY A 527 6.98 -3.64 -1.87
CA GLY A 527 7.90 -3.32 -0.78
C GLY A 527 8.74 -4.52 -0.35
N ALA A 528 9.67 -4.98 -1.18
CA ALA A 528 10.52 -6.14 -0.92
C ALA A 528 11.35 -6.01 0.37
N TYR A 529 11.68 -4.79 0.81
CA TYR A 529 12.35 -4.53 2.09
C TYR A 529 11.54 -4.97 3.33
N LEU A 530 10.22 -5.17 3.19
CA LEU A 530 9.33 -5.64 4.26
C LEU A 530 9.21 -7.17 4.29
N MET A 531 9.78 -7.87 3.32
CA MET A 531 9.60 -9.32 3.14
C MET A 531 10.61 -10.13 3.93
N ASP A 532 10.18 -11.31 4.38
CA ASP A 532 11.01 -12.27 5.09
C ASP A 532 11.87 -13.11 4.13
N ASP A 533 11.39 -13.31 2.90
CA ASP A 533 12.03 -14.14 1.88
C ASP A 533 11.64 -13.71 0.45
N GLU A 534 12.40 -14.22 -0.51
CA GLU A 534 12.22 -14.03 -1.95
C GLU A 534 10.89 -14.58 -2.48
N TRP A 535 10.30 -15.56 -1.81
CA TRP A 535 9.09 -16.22 -2.26
C TRP A 535 7.85 -15.35 -2.06
N GLN A 536 7.85 -14.49 -1.03
CA GLN A 536 6.83 -13.44 -0.87
C GLN A 536 6.82 -12.46 -2.05
N LEU A 537 7.98 -12.13 -2.63
CA LEU A 537 8.05 -11.29 -3.84
C LEU A 537 7.43 -12.02 -5.04
N VAL A 538 7.79 -13.30 -5.25
CA VAL A 538 7.21 -14.13 -6.32
C VAL A 538 5.68 -14.19 -6.20
N GLU A 539 5.15 -14.37 -4.98
CA GLU A 539 3.70 -14.37 -4.73
C GLU A 539 3.05 -13.02 -5.07
N GLN A 540 3.63 -11.89 -4.68
CA GLN A 540 3.08 -10.58 -5.03
C GLN A 540 3.16 -10.27 -6.53
N VAL A 541 4.23 -10.71 -7.21
CA VAL A 541 4.31 -10.63 -8.69
C VAL A 541 3.19 -11.46 -9.33
N LYS A 542 2.93 -12.67 -8.83
CA LYS A 542 1.77 -13.47 -9.28
C LYS A 542 0.45 -12.74 -9.05
N ILE A 543 0.24 -12.17 -7.86
CA ILE A 543 -1.01 -11.43 -7.54
C ILE A 543 -1.21 -10.25 -8.49
N ALA A 544 -0.17 -9.44 -8.71
CA ALA A 544 -0.25 -8.30 -9.63
C ALA A 544 -0.61 -8.76 -11.05
N ARG A 545 0.01 -9.86 -11.50
CA ARG A 545 -0.25 -10.49 -12.79
C ARG A 545 -1.67 -11.03 -12.93
N ASP A 546 -2.19 -11.72 -11.93
CA ASP A 546 -3.53 -12.32 -11.94
C ASP A 546 -4.63 -11.24 -11.90
N LEU A 547 -4.36 -10.11 -11.23
CA LEU A 547 -5.27 -8.97 -11.19
C LEU A 547 -5.18 -8.06 -12.42
N GLY A 548 -4.25 -8.37 -13.34
CA GLY A 548 -4.14 -7.68 -14.63
C GLY A 548 -3.29 -6.41 -14.61
N ALA A 549 -2.36 -6.25 -13.66
CA ALA A 549 -1.33 -5.22 -13.78
C ALA A 549 -0.47 -5.46 -15.03
N ASP A 550 0.09 -4.39 -15.59
CA ASP A 550 0.98 -4.43 -16.75
C ASP A 550 2.44 -4.66 -16.36
N GLY A 551 2.71 -4.78 -15.07
CA GLY A 551 4.03 -5.07 -14.53
C GLY A 551 4.09 -4.86 -13.02
N PHE A 552 5.30 -4.68 -12.51
CA PHE A 552 5.58 -4.43 -11.10
C PHE A 552 6.85 -3.59 -10.97
N VAL A 553 6.98 -2.89 -9.84
CA VAL A 553 8.20 -2.14 -9.51
C VAL A 553 8.67 -2.54 -8.11
N VAL A 554 9.90 -3.01 -7.97
CA VAL A 554 10.45 -3.43 -6.69
C VAL A 554 10.97 -2.20 -5.92
N PHE A 555 10.55 -2.07 -4.66
CA PHE A 555 11.14 -1.14 -3.70
C PHE A 555 11.91 -1.93 -2.62
N SER A 556 13.23 -1.84 -2.54
CA SER A 556 14.14 -1.08 -3.40
C SER A 556 15.39 -1.88 -3.78
N TYR A 557 16.21 -1.35 -4.68
CA TYR A 557 17.51 -1.93 -5.04
C TYR A 557 18.44 -2.07 -3.82
N ASN A 558 18.33 -1.18 -2.84
CA ASN A 558 19.24 -1.11 -1.70
C ASN A 558 18.98 -2.20 -0.63
N ILE A 559 18.11 -3.19 -0.88
CA ILE A 559 17.84 -4.27 0.06
C ILE A 559 18.99 -5.28 0.08
N ALA A 560 19.39 -5.72 1.27
CA ALA A 560 20.50 -6.66 1.43
C ALA A 560 20.36 -7.99 0.63
N PRO A 561 19.20 -8.67 0.56
CA PRO A 561 19.05 -9.93 -0.15
C PRO A 561 18.68 -9.78 -1.63
N LEU A 562 18.93 -8.61 -2.26
CA LEU A 562 18.47 -8.33 -3.63
C LEU A 562 18.79 -9.47 -4.61
N ARG A 563 20.01 -10.03 -4.55
CA ARG A 563 20.45 -11.12 -5.42
C ARG A 563 19.50 -12.33 -5.38
N ASP A 564 19.08 -12.76 -4.18
CA ASP A 564 18.20 -13.91 -4.02
C ASP A 564 16.78 -13.61 -4.51
N PHE A 565 16.30 -12.40 -4.24
CA PHE A 565 14.99 -11.93 -4.72
C PHE A 565 14.93 -11.90 -6.25
N LEU A 566 15.96 -11.36 -6.90
CA LEU A 566 16.04 -11.35 -8.37
C LEU A 566 16.23 -12.76 -8.93
N ALA A 567 17.06 -13.60 -8.31
CA ALA A 567 17.26 -14.99 -8.73
C ALA A 567 15.96 -15.83 -8.65
N ALA A 568 15.08 -15.57 -7.68
CA ALA A 568 13.78 -16.24 -7.62
C ALA A 568 12.87 -15.84 -8.79
N LEU A 569 12.91 -14.58 -9.22
CA LEU A 569 12.12 -14.11 -10.36
C LEU A 569 12.63 -14.65 -11.70
N THR A 570 13.94 -14.84 -11.87
CA THR A 570 14.53 -15.37 -13.12
C THR A 570 14.18 -16.84 -13.36
N LEU A 571 13.73 -17.57 -12.35
CA LEU A 571 13.19 -18.93 -12.52
C LEU A 571 11.97 -18.97 -13.45
N GLY A 572 11.21 -17.89 -13.54
CA GLY A 572 10.03 -17.82 -14.40
C GLY A 572 9.65 -16.41 -14.83
N ALA A 573 9.14 -15.59 -13.90
CA ALA A 573 8.50 -14.32 -14.23
C ALA A 573 9.38 -13.41 -15.10
N THR A 574 10.69 -13.40 -14.85
CA THR A 574 11.68 -12.63 -15.60
C THR A 574 12.70 -13.52 -16.31
N ALA A 575 12.32 -14.75 -16.68
CA ALA A 575 13.23 -15.70 -17.33
C ALA A 575 13.61 -15.33 -18.78
N GLN A 576 12.90 -14.39 -19.41
CA GLN A 576 13.16 -13.90 -20.76
C GLN A 576 13.02 -12.37 -20.79
N PRO A 577 13.81 -11.66 -21.62
CA PRO A 577 13.69 -10.21 -21.78
C PRO A 577 12.32 -9.82 -22.36
N THR A 578 11.91 -8.58 -22.10
CA THR A 578 10.70 -8.01 -22.70
C THR A 578 10.74 -6.49 -22.71
N PHE A 579 9.96 -5.90 -23.60
CA PHE A 579 9.76 -4.45 -23.65
C PHE A 579 8.63 -4.04 -22.70
N PRO A 580 8.74 -2.88 -22.03
CA PRO A 580 7.70 -2.42 -21.12
C PRO A 580 6.43 -1.98 -21.87
N ALA A 581 5.25 -2.15 -21.26
CA ALA A 581 3.94 -1.88 -21.87
C ALA A 581 3.77 -0.49 -22.49
N TYR A 582 4.48 0.52 -21.97
CA TYR A 582 4.40 1.89 -22.48
C TYR A 582 5.27 2.11 -23.75
N ARG A 583 6.18 1.19 -24.10
CA ARG A 583 6.91 1.16 -25.39
C ARG A 583 6.11 0.40 -26.44
N SER A 584 4.94 0.91 -26.74
CA SER A 584 4.04 0.35 -27.73
C SER A 584 3.15 1.45 -28.30
N PRO A 585 2.37 1.20 -29.36
CA PRO A 585 1.42 2.18 -29.84
C PRO A 585 0.48 2.59 -28.72
N LYS A 586 0.16 3.89 -28.63
CA LYS A 586 -0.86 4.38 -27.70
C LYS A 586 -2.22 4.01 -28.26
N ILE A 587 -2.99 3.25 -27.49
CA ILE A 587 -4.31 2.74 -27.89
C ILE A 587 -5.36 3.21 -26.89
N ALA A 588 -6.30 4.02 -27.37
CA ALA A 588 -7.49 4.41 -26.60
C ALA A 588 -8.68 3.55 -27.03
N PHE A 589 -9.25 2.81 -26.09
CA PHE A 589 -10.35 1.89 -26.33
C PHE A 589 -11.70 2.54 -25.99
N HIS A 590 -12.65 2.41 -26.90
CA HIS A 590 -14.04 2.82 -26.72
C HIS A 590 -14.97 1.65 -27.05
N LEU A 591 -15.92 1.38 -26.16
CA LEU A 591 -16.98 0.39 -26.35
C LEU A 591 -18.33 1.08 -26.25
N SER A 592 -19.23 0.78 -27.18
CA SER A 592 -20.59 1.33 -27.24
C SER A 592 -21.51 0.70 -26.19
N ASP A 593 -22.50 1.44 -25.70
CA ASP A 593 -23.72 0.94 -25.02
C ASP A 593 -23.54 0.11 -23.73
N GLY A 594 -22.34 0.12 -23.14
CA GLY A 594 -22.06 -0.58 -21.89
C GLY A 594 -22.51 0.15 -20.63
N VAL A 595 -23.04 -0.60 -19.66
CA VAL A 595 -23.34 -0.07 -18.32
C VAL A 595 -22.01 0.19 -17.60
N ARG A 596 -21.78 1.45 -17.22
CA ARG A 596 -20.58 1.87 -16.51
C ARG A 596 -20.90 2.14 -15.04
N HIS A 597 -20.31 1.35 -14.16
CA HIS A 597 -20.37 1.53 -12.72
C HIS A 597 -18.93 1.60 -12.19
N LYS A 598 -18.65 2.45 -11.21
CA LYS A 598 -17.30 2.72 -10.72
C LYS A 598 -16.58 1.51 -10.07
N ASP A 599 -17.35 0.52 -9.62
CA ASP A 599 -16.85 -0.69 -8.96
C ASP A 599 -16.95 -1.96 -9.81
N LEU A 600 -17.46 -1.84 -11.04
CA LEU A 600 -17.69 -2.98 -11.92
C LEU A 600 -16.97 -2.77 -13.26
N PRO A 601 -16.57 -3.86 -13.92
CA PRO A 601 -16.24 -3.83 -15.35
C PRO A 601 -17.36 -3.19 -16.17
N ILE A 602 -17.04 -2.79 -17.40
CA ILE A 602 -18.09 -2.33 -18.33
C ILE A 602 -19.01 -3.52 -18.59
N THR A 603 -20.28 -3.39 -18.20
CA THR A 603 -21.17 -4.54 -18.09
C THR A 603 -22.20 -4.55 -19.23
N TYR A 604 -22.44 -5.73 -19.78
CA TYR A 604 -23.40 -6.00 -20.84
C TYR A 604 -24.23 -7.24 -20.51
N ARG A 605 -25.32 -7.45 -21.24
CA ARG A 605 -25.91 -8.77 -21.34
C ARG A 605 -25.01 -9.63 -22.24
N ALA A 606 -24.71 -10.85 -21.80
CA ALA A 606 -23.91 -11.78 -22.58
C ALA A 606 -24.58 -12.06 -23.94
N GLY A 607 -23.77 -12.05 -25.01
CA GLY A 607 -24.22 -12.22 -26.39
C GLY A 607 -24.61 -10.93 -27.12
N ASP A 608 -24.78 -9.81 -26.41
CA ASP A 608 -25.02 -8.51 -27.04
C ASP A 608 -23.86 -8.13 -27.97
N ALA A 609 -24.21 -7.54 -29.11
CA ALA A 609 -23.23 -7.09 -30.08
C ALA A 609 -22.80 -5.65 -29.77
N VAL A 610 -21.51 -5.45 -29.49
CA VAL A 610 -20.91 -4.16 -29.13
C VAL A 610 -20.02 -3.67 -30.25
N THR A 611 -19.94 -2.34 -30.42
CA THR A 611 -18.93 -1.72 -31.28
C THR A 611 -17.67 -1.49 -30.47
N VAL A 612 -16.58 -2.11 -30.88
CA VAL A 612 -15.24 -1.87 -30.33
C VAL A 612 -14.53 -0.91 -31.27
N THR A 613 -14.09 0.24 -30.75
CA THR A 613 -13.25 1.20 -31.45
C THR A 613 -11.94 1.37 -30.69
N ALA A 614 -10.82 1.29 -31.40
CA ALA A 614 -9.49 1.56 -30.90
C ALA A 614 -8.89 2.71 -31.72
N VAL A 615 -8.55 3.82 -31.05
CA VAL A 615 -7.76 4.90 -31.65
C VAL A 615 -6.29 4.58 -31.38
N VAL A 616 -5.54 4.32 -32.44
CA VAL A 616 -4.14 3.87 -32.39
C VAL A 616 -3.24 4.99 -32.88
N SER A 617 -2.27 5.38 -32.05
CA SER A 617 -1.31 6.44 -32.36
C SER A 617 0.10 6.04 -31.96
N MET A 618 1.09 6.83 -32.39
CA MET A 618 2.52 6.53 -32.18
C MET A 618 2.90 6.34 -30.69
N GLY A 619 2.27 7.07 -29.77
CA GLY A 619 2.60 7.00 -28.35
C GLY A 619 4.06 7.40 -28.09
N LEU A 620 4.81 6.54 -27.39
CA LEU A 620 6.23 6.74 -27.09
C LEU A 620 7.17 6.04 -28.08
N LEU A 621 6.64 5.51 -29.19
CA LEU A 621 7.48 4.90 -30.22
C LEU A 621 8.25 5.98 -31.00
N PRO A 622 9.50 5.70 -31.42
CA PRO A 622 10.28 6.59 -32.27
C PRO A 622 9.66 6.70 -33.67
N PRO A 623 9.08 7.86 -34.06
CA PRO A 623 8.29 7.97 -35.29
C PRO A 623 9.07 7.64 -36.56
N ASP A 624 10.37 7.90 -36.57
CA ASP A 624 11.24 7.72 -37.74
C ASP A 624 11.88 6.33 -37.81
N LYS A 625 11.66 5.50 -36.79
CA LYS A 625 12.15 4.11 -36.76
C LYS A 625 11.02 3.08 -36.87
N VAL A 626 9.76 3.50 -36.95
CA VAL A 626 8.63 2.59 -37.14
C VAL A 626 8.31 2.49 -38.62
N ALA A 627 8.36 1.28 -39.18
CA ALA A 627 7.92 1.02 -40.55
C ALA A 627 6.41 0.74 -40.57
N LYS A 628 5.98 -0.21 -39.73
CA LYS A 628 4.57 -0.60 -39.63
C LYS A 628 4.24 -1.27 -38.29
N VAL A 629 2.96 -1.34 -37.98
CA VAL A 629 2.39 -2.01 -36.81
C VAL A 629 1.35 -3.02 -37.27
N GLN A 630 1.57 -4.28 -36.94
CA GLN A 630 0.57 -5.34 -37.06
C GLN A 630 -0.10 -5.51 -35.70
N LEU A 631 -1.43 -5.44 -35.64
CA LEU A 631 -2.19 -5.57 -34.40
C LEU A 631 -3.44 -6.43 -34.55
N ALA A 632 -3.77 -7.17 -33.51
CA ALA A 632 -4.99 -7.91 -33.33
C ALA A 632 -5.74 -7.37 -32.11
N LEU A 633 -7.03 -7.07 -32.27
CA LEU A 633 -7.93 -6.79 -31.15
C LEU A 633 -8.56 -8.11 -30.71
N GLN A 634 -8.54 -8.41 -29.42
CA GLN A 634 -9.03 -9.67 -28.89
C GLN A 634 -9.68 -9.55 -27.50
N TRP A 635 -10.64 -10.43 -27.24
CA TRP A 635 -11.06 -10.74 -25.87
C TRP A 635 -10.04 -11.67 -25.23
N GLU A 636 -9.59 -11.33 -24.03
CA GLU A 636 -8.77 -12.20 -23.18
C GLU A 636 -9.48 -12.50 -21.87
N ARG A 637 -9.32 -13.73 -21.39
CA ARG A 637 -9.71 -14.09 -20.03
C ARG A 637 -8.77 -13.43 -19.02
N GLN A 638 -9.17 -13.40 -17.74
CA GLN A 638 -8.35 -12.81 -16.67
C GLN A 638 -6.96 -13.44 -16.54
N ASP A 639 -6.80 -14.71 -16.90
CA ASP A 639 -5.52 -15.42 -16.92
C ASP A 639 -4.62 -15.04 -18.12
N GLY A 640 -5.11 -14.20 -19.03
CA GLY A 640 -4.38 -13.65 -20.17
C GLY A 640 -4.42 -14.51 -21.42
N PHE A 641 -5.25 -15.57 -21.47
CA PHE A 641 -5.46 -16.34 -22.69
C PHE A 641 -6.45 -15.67 -23.63
N ALA A 642 -6.09 -15.62 -24.91
CA ALA A 642 -6.98 -15.18 -25.96
C ALA A 642 -8.21 -16.08 -25.99
N GLU A 643 -9.37 -15.47 -25.81
CA GLU A 643 -10.67 -16.12 -25.92
C GLU A 643 -11.20 -16.01 -27.35
N GLN A 644 -11.04 -14.83 -27.97
CA GLN A 644 -11.50 -14.58 -29.33
C GLN A 644 -10.71 -13.43 -29.96
N VAL A 645 -10.10 -13.68 -31.12
CA VAL A 645 -9.59 -12.61 -31.99
C VAL A 645 -10.80 -11.96 -32.66
N LEU A 646 -10.95 -10.65 -32.46
CA LEU A 646 -12.06 -9.86 -33.00
C LEU A 646 -11.75 -9.38 -34.41
N MET A 647 -10.50 -8.97 -34.64
CA MET A 647 -10.00 -8.54 -35.93
C MET A 647 -8.48 -8.37 -35.93
N GLU A 648 -7.89 -8.25 -37.12
CA GLU A 648 -6.47 -7.95 -37.34
C GLU A 648 -6.31 -6.78 -38.30
N ARG A 649 -5.29 -5.95 -38.08
CA ARG A 649 -4.99 -4.77 -38.90
C ARG A 649 -3.48 -4.57 -39.02
N GLU A 650 -3.05 -4.17 -40.20
CA GLU A 650 -1.75 -3.55 -40.41
C GLU A 650 -1.93 -2.03 -40.54
N LEU A 651 -1.08 -1.27 -39.87
CA LEU A 651 -1.05 0.19 -39.86
C LEU A 651 0.36 0.66 -40.25
N THR A 652 0.44 1.64 -41.14
CA THR A 652 1.69 2.31 -41.52
C THR A 652 2.13 3.30 -40.45
N ALA A 653 3.35 3.83 -40.56
CA ALA A 653 3.80 4.93 -39.70
C ALA A 653 2.90 6.17 -39.82
N ASP A 654 2.41 6.49 -41.03
CA ASP A 654 1.55 7.65 -41.28
C ASP A 654 0.17 7.47 -40.66
N ASP A 655 -0.39 6.26 -40.72
CA ASP A 655 -1.62 5.91 -40.00
C ASP A 655 -1.51 6.22 -38.50
N LEU A 656 -0.36 5.90 -37.89
CA LEU A 656 -0.11 6.17 -36.46
C LEU A 656 0.10 7.66 -36.16
N ARG A 657 0.73 8.41 -37.07
CA ARG A 657 0.89 9.87 -36.94
C ARG A 657 -0.46 10.59 -36.99
N ASN A 658 -1.38 10.10 -37.81
CA ASN A 658 -2.72 10.66 -37.99
C ASN A 658 -3.77 10.13 -37.00
N GLY A 659 -3.42 9.14 -36.16
CA GLY A 659 -4.34 8.56 -35.18
C GLY A 659 -5.37 7.62 -35.80
N ALA A 660 -4.91 6.51 -36.37
CA ALA A 660 -5.75 5.51 -37.02
C ALA A 660 -6.91 5.00 -36.15
N ILE A 661 -8.08 4.88 -36.77
CA ILE A 661 -9.27 4.32 -36.12
C ILE A 661 -9.47 2.89 -36.59
N VAL A 662 -9.35 1.95 -35.67
CA VAL A 662 -9.63 0.53 -35.88
C VAL A 662 -10.96 0.19 -35.23
N ARG A 663 -11.93 -0.30 -36.01
CA ARG A 663 -13.30 -0.57 -35.53
C ARG A 663 -13.78 -1.94 -35.95
N CYS A 664 -14.41 -2.67 -35.02
CA CYS A 664 -15.08 -3.93 -35.30
C CYS A 664 -16.35 -4.09 -34.45
N ARG A 665 -17.20 -5.06 -34.82
CA ARG A 665 -18.37 -5.48 -34.04
C ARG A 665 -18.08 -6.83 -33.42
N ALA A 666 -18.31 -6.98 -32.12
CA ALA A 666 -18.03 -8.20 -31.38
C ALA A 666 -19.20 -8.57 -30.47
N LYS A 667 -19.43 -9.87 -30.25
CA LYS A 667 -20.35 -10.32 -29.20
C LYS A 667 -19.62 -10.33 -27.86
N VAL A 668 -20.31 -9.93 -26.80
CA VAL A 668 -19.74 -9.97 -25.44
C VAL A 668 -19.82 -11.39 -24.89
N PRO A 669 -18.68 -12.01 -24.50
CA PRO A 669 -18.68 -13.34 -23.88
C PRO A 669 -19.36 -13.34 -22.50
N MET A 670 -19.85 -14.51 -22.07
CA MET A 670 -20.32 -14.70 -20.70
C MET A 670 -19.12 -14.65 -19.73
N GLY A 671 -19.27 -13.96 -18.60
CA GLY A 671 -18.21 -13.82 -17.60
C GLY A 671 -17.38 -12.55 -17.78
N THR A 672 -16.23 -12.48 -17.10
CA THR A 672 -15.33 -11.31 -17.16
C THR A 672 -14.20 -11.56 -18.14
N VAL A 673 -14.09 -10.68 -19.13
CA VAL A 673 -13.03 -10.66 -20.14
C VAL A 673 -12.35 -9.29 -20.13
N ARG A 674 -11.23 -9.19 -20.83
CA ARG A 674 -10.50 -7.94 -21.04
C ARG A 674 -10.32 -7.70 -22.52
N LEU A 675 -10.53 -6.47 -22.96
CA LEU A 675 -10.17 -6.07 -24.30
C LEU A 675 -8.65 -5.87 -24.37
N VAL A 676 -7.97 -6.53 -25.29
CA VAL A 676 -6.51 -6.42 -25.44
C VAL A 676 -6.16 -6.22 -26.90
N ALA A 677 -5.18 -5.35 -27.16
CA ALA A 677 -4.50 -5.25 -28.44
C ALA A 677 -3.13 -5.90 -28.33
N ARG A 678 -2.85 -6.89 -29.18
CA ARG A 678 -1.53 -7.53 -29.29
C ARG A 678 -0.99 -7.36 -30.67
N GLY A 679 0.33 -7.33 -30.81
CA GLY A 679 0.90 -7.12 -32.12
C GLY A 679 2.41 -7.08 -32.14
N THR A 680 2.93 -6.65 -33.26
CA THR A 680 4.35 -6.43 -33.48
C THR A 680 4.55 -5.06 -34.13
N VAL A 681 5.48 -4.29 -33.58
CA VAL A 681 6.05 -3.11 -34.23
C VAL A 681 7.22 -3.57 -35.07
N GLU A 682 7.18 -3.31 -36.36
CA GLU A 682 8.28 -3.55 -37.28
C GLU A 682 9.05 -2.24 -37.47
N ARG A 683 10.35 -2.28 -37.22
CA ARG A 683 11.23 -1.13 -37.35
C ARG A 683 11.78 -1.02 -38.77
N THR A 684 12.25 0.18 -39.13
CA THR A 684 12.83 0.46 -40.45
C THR A 684 14.11 -0.33 -40.74
N ASP A 685 14.79 -0.84 -39.71
CA ASP A 685 15.95 -1.73 -39.80
C ASP A 685 15.58 -3.23 -39.85
N GLY A 686 14.28 -3.55 -39.86
CA GLY A 686 13.75 -4.92 -39.87
C GLY A 686 13.59 -5.55 -38.48
N GLU A 687 13.98 -4.88 -37.39
CA GLU A 687 13.77 -5.39 -36.03
C GLU A 687 12.27 -5.50 -35.72
N ARG A 688 11.85 -6.60 -35.09
CA ARG A 688 10.46 -6.86 -34.72
C ARG A 688 10.29 -6.85 -33.20
N GLN A 689 9.52 -5.89 -32.71
CA GLN A 689 9.22 -5.71 -31.30
C GLN A 689 7.78 -6.13 -30.99
N PRO A 690 7.54 -7.20 -30.21
CA PRO A 690 6.19 -7.57 -29.79
C PRO A 690 5.65 -6.56 -28.77
N PHE A 691 4.34 -6.32 -28.80
CA PHE A 691 3.67 -5.49 -27.80
C PHE A 691 2.33 -6.05 -27.34
N VAL A 692 1.93 -5.63 -26.14
CA VAL A 692 0.63 -5.91 -25.53
C VAL A 692 0.11 -4.62 -24.90
N ARG A 693 -1.08 -4.18 -25.31
CA ARG A 693 -1.83 -3.09 -24.70
C ARG A 693 -3.14 -3.61 -24.14
N ARG A 694 -3.25 -3.59 -22.83
CA ARG A 694 -4.47 -4.02 -22.15
C ARG A 694 -5.45 -2.86 -21.99
N GLY A 695 -6.65 -3.05 -22.51
CA GLY A 695 -7.77 -2.13 -22.37
C GLY A 695 -8.65 -2.45 -21.17
N PRO A 696 -9.93 -2.02 -21.19
CA PRO A 696 -10.83 -2.16 -20.06
C PRO A 696 -11.29 -3.60 -19.84
N PHE A 697 -11.69 -3.90 -18.60
CA PHE A 697 -12.45 -5.10 -18.30
C PHE A 697 -13.90 -4.95 -18.78
N VAL A 698 -14.44 -6.06 -19.29
CA VAL A 698 -15.81 -6.21 -19.77
C VAL A 698 -16.45 -7.41 -19.09
N GLN A 699 -17.70 -7.27 -18.65
CA GLN A 699 -18.46 -8.36 -18.04
C GLN A 699 -19.74 -8.62 -18.81
N GLY A 700 -19.91 -9.84 -19.32
CA GLY A 700 -21.19 -10.33 -19.84
C GLY A 700 -21.95 -11.08 -18.76
N LEU A 701 -23.14 -10.60 -18.42
CA LEU A 701 -24.04 -11.21 -17.44
C LEU A 701 -25.18 -11.99 -18.12
N ALA A 702 -25.73 -12.98 -17.43
CA ALA A 702 -26.96 -13.62 -17.89
C ALA A 702 -28.11 -12.59 -17.96
N PRO A 703 -29.12 -12.76 -18.83
CA PRO A 703 -30.20 -11.78 -19.01
C PRO A 703 -30.91 -11.37 -17.70
N THR A 704 -31.12 -12.33 -16.79
CA THR A 704 -31.75 -12.10 -15.48
C THR A 704 -30.86 -11.28 -14.55
N GLU A 705 -29.56 -11.60 -14.49
CA GLU A 705 -28.55 -10.89 -13.70
C GLU A 705 -28.36 -9.45 -14.21
N PHE A 706 -28.27 -9.28 -15.53
CA PHE A 706 -28.17 -7.96 -16.16
C PHE A 706 -29.39 -7.10 -15.88
N ALA A 707 -30.60 -7.66 -15.98
CA ALA A 707 -31.83 -6.95 -15.63
C ALA A 707 -31.88 -6.58 -14.14
N HIS A 708 -31.35 -7.44 -13.26
CA HIS A 708 -31.23 -7.14 -11.83
C HIS A 708 -30.26 -5.98 -11.58
N LEU A 709 -29.09 -5.97 -12.23
CA LEU A 709 -28.13 -4.87 -12.15
C LEU A 709 -28.75 -3.55 -12.61
N LEU A 710 -29.41 -3.52 -13.77
CA LEU A 710 -30.06 -2.29 -14.24
C LEU A 710 -31.07 -1.75 -13.22
N ARG A 711 -31.85 -2.63 -12.60
CA ARG A 711 -32.80 -2.25 -11.55
C ARG A 711 -32.09 -1.74 -10.29
N SER A 712 -30.96 -2.32 -9.90
CA SER A 712 -30.21 -1.88 -8.71
C SER A 712 -29.56 -0.51 -8.88
N LEU A 713 -29.30 -0.08 -10.13
CA LEU A 713 -28.74 1.23 -10.45
C LEU A 713 -29.79 2.36 -10.46
N LEU A 714 -31.08 2.03 -10.51
CA LEU A 714 -32.15 3.01 -10.50
C LEU A 714 -32.40 3.53 -9.08
N PRO A 715 -32.77 4.82 -8.93
CA PRO A 715 -33.21 5.34 -7.64
C PRO A 715 -34.42 4.58 -7.09
N VAL A 716 -34.43 4.36 -5.77
CA VAL A 716 -35.58 3.72 -5.10
C VAL A 716 -36.80 4.63 -5.19
N ARG A 717 -37.94 4.07 -5.61
CA ARG A 717 -39.24 4.74 -5.60
C ARG A 717 -40.17 4.04 -4.63
N LEU A 718 -40.77 4.81 -3.71
CA LEU A 718 -41.74 4.31 -2.74
C LEU A 718 -43.15 4.72 -3.16
N SER A 719 -44.07 3.74 -3.17
CA SER A 719 -45.52 3.96 -3.35
C SER A 719 -46.15 4.74 -2.20
N SER A 720 -47.36 5.24 -2.39
CA SER A 720 -48.13 5.97 -1.38
C SER A 720 -48.36 5.15 -0.11
N SER A 721 -48.70 3.86 -0.24
CA SER A 721 -48.86 2.93 0.90
C SER A 721 -47.54 2.72 1.63
N GLN A 722 -46.42 2.69 0.90
CA GLN A 722 -45.10 2.60 1.49
C GLN A 722 -44.80 3.87 2.31
N ARG A 723 -45.05 5.08 1.82
CA ARG A 723 -44.76 6.34 2.53
C ARG A 723 -45.45 6.52 3.91
N ARG A 724 -46.37 5.64 4.33
CA ARG A 724 -47.00 5.66 5.66
C ARG A 724 -46.05 5.43 6.84
N ARG A 725 -44.83 4.92 6.62
CA ARG A 725 -43.80 4.73 7.65
C ARG A 725 -42.48 5.37 7.20
N PRO A 726 -41.69 5.95 8.12
CA PRO A 726 -40.39 6.50 7.80
C PRO A 726 -39.49 5.50 7.09
N ALA A 727 -38.89 5.91 5.99
CA ALA A 727 -37.93 5.16 5.19
C ALA A 727 -36.51 5.64 5.47
N LEU A 728 -35.58 4.70 5.59
CA LEU A 728 -34.19 4.95 5.93
C LEU A 728 -33.31 4.61 4.72
N GLY A 729 -32.61 5.61 4.19
CA GLY A 729 -31.59 5.41 3.17
C GLY A 729 -30.23 5.24 3.84
N VAL A 730 -29.42 4.27 3.41
CA VAL A 730 -28.03 4.11 3.87
C VAL A 730 -27.10 4.27 2.67
N VAL A 731 -26.14 5.19 2.73
CA VAL A 731 -25.19 5.44 1.62
C VAL A 731 -24.37 4.18 1.34
N ALA A 732 -24.47 3.64 0.11
CA ALA A 732 -23.89 2.36 -0.28
C ALA A 732 -22.36 2.33 -0.26
N ASP A 733 -21.72 3.49 -0.52
CA ASP A 733 -20.27 3.64 -0.44
C ASP A 733 -19.75 3.70 1.00
N GLY A 734 -20.62 3.77 2.00
CA GLY A 734 -20.21 3.72 3.39
C GLY A 734 -19.66 2.35 3.79
N TRP A 735 -18.70 2.34 4.71
CA TRP A 735 -18.27 1.12 5.38
C TRP A 735 -19.47 0.44 6.05
N HIS A 736 -19.62 -0.86 5.80
CA HIS A 736 -20.68 -1.72 6.37
C HIS A 736 -22.12 -1.32 5.98
N ALA A 737 -22.32 -0.57 4.89
CA ALA A 737 -23.65 -0.12 4.45
C ALA A 737 -24.67 -1.26 4.33
N GLU A 738 -24.30 -2.40 3.73
CA GLU A 738 -25.19 -3.56 3.60
C GLU A 738 -25.57 -4.17 4.96
N ARG A 739 -24.60 -4.27 5.88
CA ARG A 739 -24.83 -4.73 7.25
C ARG A 739 -25.81 -3.81 7.97
N LEU A 740 -25.63 -2.50 7.83
CA LEU A 740 -26.52 -1.50 8.42
C LEU A 740 -27.94 -1.64 7.87
N VAL A 741 -28.12 -1.79 6.56
CA VAL A 741 -29.45 -2.04 5.97
C VAL A 741 -30.06 -3.34 6.52
N ALA A 742 -29.29 -4.42 6.61
CA ALA A 742 -29.77 -5.68 7.18
C ALA A 742 -30.18 -5.55 8.65
N LEU A 743 -29.37 -4.85 9.47
CA LEU A 743 -29.65 -4.56 10.87
C LEU A 743 -30.95 -3.76 11.03
N LEU A 744 -31.11 -2.69 10.24
CA LEU A 744 -32.30 -1.85 10.27
C LEU A 744 -33.57 -2.62 9.89
N ARG A 745 -33.50 -3.46 8.85
CA ARG A 745 -34.62 -4.32 8.42
C ARG A 745 -35.02 -5.32 9.50
N ARG A 746 -34.04 -5.96 10.15
CA ARG A 746 -34.28 -6.90 11.26
C ARG A 746 -34.97 -6.23 12.45
N ASN A 747 -34.75 -4.92 12.66
CA ASN A 747 -35.41 -4.12 13.69
C ASN A 747 -36.71 -3.44 13.22
N GLY A 748 -37.31 -3.92 12.12
CA GLY A 748 -38.62 -3.46 11.65
C GLY A 748 -38.63 -2.13 10.89
N HIS A 749 -37.46 -1.56 10.60
CA HIS A 749 -37.36 -0.35 9.78
C HIS A 749 -37.40 -0.68 8.28
N ARG A 750 -37.99 0.23 7.48
CA ARG A 750 -37.82 0.17 6.03
C ARG A 750 -36.48 0.79 5.67
N ALA A 751 -35.47 -0.02 5.41
CA ALA A 751 -34.16 0.43 4.99
C ALA A 751 -33.80 0.00 3.56
N PHE A 752 -33.08 0.85 2.83
CA PHE A 752 -32.56 0.59 1.49
C PHE A 752 -31.19 1.24 1.28
N LEU A 753 -30.44 0.75 0.29
CA LEU A 753 -29.17 1.33 -0.10
C LEU A 753 -29.40 2.55 -1.01
N VAL A 754 -28.72 3.64 -0.70
CA VAL A 754 -28.63 4.84 -1.53
C VAL A 754 -27.37 4.67 -2.37
N GLY A 755 -27.54 4.27 -3.63
CA GLY A 755 -26.45 3.88 -4.53
C GLY A 755 -25.45 5.01 -4.84
N TYR A 756 -25.94 6.25 -4.92
CA TYR A 756 -25.11 7.43 -5.14
C TYR A 756 -25.51 8.55 -4.20
N LEU A 757 -24.52 9.36 -3.80
CA LEU A 757 -24.77 10.59 -3.06
C LEU A 757 -25.24 11.68 -4.03
N LEU A 758 -26.46 11.51 -4.56
CA LEU A 758 -27.16 12.46 -5.41
C LEU A 758 -28.63 12.65 -4.97
N PRO A 759 -29.24 13.84 -5.18
CA PRO A 759 -30.60 14.15 -4.74
C PRO A 759 -31.65 13.10 -5.11
N ASN A 760 -31.64 12.64 -6.36
CA ASN A 760 -32.60 11.66 -6.86
C ASN A 760 -32.52 10.29 -6.16
N TYR A 761 -31.37 9.93 -5.57
CA TYR A 761 -31.15 8.65 -4.89
C TYR A 761 -31.50 8.68 -3.41
N TRP A 762 -31.32 9.81 -2.71
CA TRP A 762 -31.64 9.92 -1.29
C TRP A 762 -33.04 10.48 -1.00
N GLN A 763 -33.68 11.16 -1.95
CA GLN A 763 -34.99 11.82 -1.74
C GLN A 763 -36.13 10.87 -1.30
N ALA A 764 -35.98 9.56 -1.51
CA ALA A 764 -36.94 8.56 -1.04
C ALA A 764 -36.80 8.24 0.45
N ALA A 765 -35.73 8.69 1.09
CA ALA A 765 -35.50 8.53 2.52
C ALA A 765 -36.11 9.69 3.29
N ASP A 766 -36.63 9.40 4.48
CA ASP A 766 -36.94 10.40 5.51
C ASP A 766 -35.73 10.63 6.43
N VAL A 767 -34.92 9.57 6.63
CA VAL A 767 -33.62 9.63 7.31
C VAL A 767 -32.53 9.08 6.38
N LEU A 768 -31.53 9.88 6.07
CA LEU A 768 -30.32 9.45 5.37
C LEU A 768 -29.22 9.14 6.39
N VAL A 769 -28.82 7.87 6.46
CA VAL A 769 -27.70 7.40 7.27
C VAL A 769 -26.43 7.45 6.43
N ILE A 770 -25.43 8.20 6.90
CA ILE A 770 -24.12 8.35 6.25
C ILE A 770 -23.06 7.68 7.13
N PRO A 771 -22.62 6.46 6.79
CA PRO A 771 -21.47 5.84 7.42
C PRO A 771 -20.17 6.54 6.98
N PRO A 772 -19.03 6.23 7.60
CA PRO A 772 -17.72 6.57 7.06
C PRO A 772 -17.62 6.09 5.61
N LEU A 773 -17.48 7.03 4.67
CA LEU A 773 -17.37 6.74 3.25
C LEU A 773 -16.07 5.98 2.92
N ARG A 774 -16.18 4.93 2.10
CA ARG A 774 -15.05 4.23 1.48
C ARG A 774 -14.46 5.02 0.32
N ASP A 775 -15.33 5.69 -0.43
CA ASP A 775 -14.98 6.58 -1.53
C ASP A 775 -15.40 8.00 -1.19
N LEU A 776 -14.44 8.81 -0.75
CA LEU A 776 -14.66 10.20 -0.38
C LEU A 776 -14.88 11.10 -1.59
N ARG A 777 -14.57 10.64 -2.81
CA ARG A 777 -14.78 11.40 -4.07
C ARG A 777 -16.26 11.62 -4.38
N GLU A 778 -17.12 10.79 -3.80
CA GLU A 778 -18.58 10.93 -3.95
C GLU A 778 -19.14 12.17 -3.25
N LEU A 779 -18.42 12.72 -2.28
CA LEU A 779 -18.85 13.89 -1.53
C LEU A 779 -18.14 15.14 -2.07
N THR A 780 -18.67 15.70 -3.17
CA THR A 780 -18.21 16.98 -3.72
C THR A 780 -18.81 18.16 -2.97
N TYR A 781 -18.24 19.36 -3.15
CA TYR A 781 -18.80 20.61 -2.61
C TYR A 781 -20.28 20.80 -2.98
N GLU A 782 -20.61 20.65 -4.27
CA GLU A 782 -21.99 20.80 -4.75
C GLU A 782 -22.96 19.79 -4.15
N ARG A 783 -22.55 18.52 -4.05
CA ARG A 783 -23.38 17.47 -3.44
C ARG A 783 -23.59 17.72 -1.95
N ALA A 784 -22.57 18.24 -1.26
CA ALA A 784 -22.69 18.65 0.13
C ALA A 784 -23.68 19.81 0.32
N LEU A 785 -23.66 20.82 -0.57
CA LEU A 785 -24.63 21.91 -0.55
C LEU A 785 -26.06 21.42 -0.81
N GLN A 786 -26.26 20.55 -1.80
CA GLN A 786 -27.56 19.94 -2.10
C GLN A 786 -28.08 19.10 -0.93
N LEU A 787 -27.22 18.33 -0.27
CA LEU A 787 -27.59 17.57 0.92
C LEU A 787 -28.01 18.50 2.07
N ARG A 788 -27.25 19.58 2.31
CA ARG A 788 -27.61 20.58 3.33
C ARG A 788 -28.93 21.27 3.01
N GLN A 789 -29.18 21.61 1.75
CA GLN A 789 -30.44 22.18 1.32
C GLN A 789 -31.61 21.22 1.54
N TRP A 790 -31.43 19.93 1.24
CA TRP A 790 -32.42 18.90 1.51
C TRP A 790 -32.74 18.78 3.01
N VAL A 791 -31.71 18.81 3.88
CA VAL A 791 -31.91 18.87 5.33
C VAL A 791 -32.65 20.14 5.73
N ASN A 792 -32.22 21.31 5.25
CA ASN A 792 -32.86 22.59 5.54
C ASN A 792 -34.38 22.58 5.22
N ASN A 793 -34.77 21.82 4.21
CA ASN A 793 -36.15 21.65 3.75
C ASN A 793 -36.95 20.54 4.47
N GLY A 794 -36.40 19.94 5.53
CA GLY A 794 -37.10 18.95 6.36
C GLY A 794 -36.51 17.53 6.30
N GLY A 795 -35.49 17.29 5.46
CA GLY A 795 -34.76 16.02 5.47
C GLY A 795 -34.01 15.81 6.79
N THR A 796 -33.78 14.55 7.18
CA THR A 796 -32.98 14.22 8.36
C THR A 796 -31.76 13.41 8.00
N VAL A 797 -30.61 13.73 8.59
CA VAL A 797 -29.37 12.97 8.43
C VAL A 797 -28.90 12.37 9.76
N LEU A 798 -28.37 11.15 9.69
CA LEU A 798 -27.64 10.48 10.76
C LEU A 798 -26.21 10.23 10.29
N LEU A 799 -25.26 11.01 10.80
CA LEU A 799 -23.84 10.86 10.55
C LEU A 799 -23.24 9.88 11.55
N LEU A 800 -22.47 8.91 11.08
CA LEU A 800 -21.83 7.90 11.92
C LEU A 800 -20.31 8.08 11.89
N SER A 801 -19.68 7.98 13.08
CA SER A 801 -18.23 7.88 13.23
C SER A 801 -17.51 9.02 12.48
N GLU A 802 -16.57 8.74 11.58
CA GLU A 802 -15.78 9.75 10.87
C GLU A 802 -16.63 10.66 9.98
N ALA A 803 -17.81 10.23 9.53
CA ALA A 803 -18.74 11.09 8.81
C ALA A 803 -19.23 12.30 9.64
N CYS A 804 -18.99 12.31 10.96
CA CYS A 804 -19.17 13.46 11.83
C CYS A 804 -18.11 14.57 11.61
N GLY A 805 -17.18 14.39 10.68
CA GLY A 805 -16.13 15.36 10.36
C GLY A 805 -14.82 15.10 11.07
N TYR A 806 -14.27 13.89 10.88
CA TYR A 806 -12.97 13.50 11.44
C TYR A 806 -12.04 12.97 10.33
N HIS A 807 -10.74 13.21 10.49
CA HIS A 807 -9.71 12.90 9.49
C HIS A 807 -10.01 13.47 8.09
N ALA A 808 -10.31 12.60 7.13
CA ALA A 808 -10.50 12.94 5.72
C ALA A 808 -11.92 13.46 5.43
N HIS A 809 -12.89 13.16 6.30
CA HIS A 809 -14.28 13.56 6.14
C HIS A 809 -14.47 15.02 6.55
N ALA A 810 -15.16 15.78 5.70
CA ALA A 810 -15.60 17.13 6.04
C ALA A 810 -16.73 17.07 7.09
N ASN A 811 -16.68 17.95 8.09
CA ASN A 811 -17.84 18.17 8.95
C ASN A 811 -18.91 18.92 8.15
N LEU A 812 -19.92 18.21 7.65
CA LEU A 812 -20.95 18.83 6.81
C LEU A 812 -21.89 19.76 7.58
N PHE A 813 -21.93 19.69 8.92
CA PHE A 813 -22.85 20.44 9.77
C PHE A 813 -22.15 21.00 11.02
N PRO A 814 -21.14 21.87 10.85
CA PRO A 814 -20.33 22.40 11.96
C PRO A 814 -21.14 23.24 12.95
N GLU A 815 -22.28 23.78 12.56
CA GLU A 815 -23.22 24.48 13.46
C GLU A 815 -23.91 23.57 14.48
N ILE A 816 -23.80 22.24 14.31
CA ILE A 816 -24.46 21.25 15.17
C ILE A 816 -23.48 20.71 16.23
N ALA A 817 -22.35 20.17 15.78
CA ALA A 817 -21.29 19.71 16.66
C ALA A 817 -19.95 19.60 15.92
N GLU A 818 -18.87 19.60 16.70
CA GLU A 818 -17.50 19.37 16.21
C GLU A 818 -16.87 18.18 16.93
N VAL A 819 -16.10 17.36 16.21
CA VAL A 819 -15.27 16.31 16.81
C VAL A 819 -14.07 16.95 17.52
N VAL A 820 -13.87 16.63 18.80
CA VAL A 820 -12.76 17.20 19.60
C VAL A 820 -11.53 16.28 19.72
N GLY A 821 -11.61 15.06 19.20
CA GLY A 821 -10.52 14.10 19.20
C GLY A 821 -11.02 12.66 19.15
N GLU A 822 -10.16 11.73 19.52
CA GLU A 822 -10.46 10.30 19.64
C GLU A 822 -10.02 9.79 21.00
N GLN A 823 -10.83 8.91 21.60
CA GLN A 823 -10.49 8.25 22.87
C GLN A 823 -11.17 6.88 23.00
N THR A 824 -10.56 5.99 23.78
CA THR A 824 -11.24 4.78 24.26
C THR A 824 -11.97 5.11 25.56
N GLY A 825 -13.30 5.09 25.51
CA GLY A 825 -14.13 5.31 26.69
C GLY A 825 -14.56 4.00 27.35
N LYS A 826 -14.99 4.08 28.62
CA LYS A 826 -15.37 2.91 29.45
C LYS A 826 -16.86 2.88 29.78
N THR A 827 -17.47 4.04 30.04
CA THR A 827 -18.84 4.14 30.55
C THR A 827 -19.69 5.02 29.65
N LEU A 828 -20.70 4.41 29.01
CA LEU A 828 -21.66 5.07 28.16
C LEU A 828 -22.95 5.38 28.92
N MET A 829 -23.31 6.66 28.98
CA MET A 829 -24.55 7.17 29.54
C MET A 829 -25.58 7.41 28.44
N LEU A 830 -26.67 6.65 28.48
CA LEU A 830 -27.85 6.78 27.63
C LEU A 830 -28.97 7.45 28.44
N GLY A 831 -28.98 8.79 28.50
CA GLY A 831 -29.85 9.50 29.44
C GLY A 831 -29.50 9.15 30.90
N ARG A 832 -30.43 8.53 31.63
CA ARG A 832 -30.22 8.06 33.02
C ARG A 832 -29.60 6.67 33.13
N ARG A 833 -29.52 5.91 32.02
CA ARG A 833 -29.00 4.54 32.01
C ARG A 833 -27.49 4.55 31.78
N SER A 834 -26.74 3.86 32.63
CA SER A 834 -25.30 3.64 32.47
C SER A 834 -25.02 2.25 31.91
N ILE A 835 -24.08 2.14 30.96
CA ILE A 835 -23.61 0.88 30.37
C ILE A 835 -22.09 0.89 30.39
N ARG A 836 -21.48 -0.15 30.97
CA ARG A 836 -20.04 -0.37 30.88
C ARG A 836 -19.73 -1.03 29.54
N ALA A 837 -19.20 -0.26 28.60
CA ALA A 837 -18.92 -0.69 27.24
C ALA A 837 -17.61 -0.04 26.78
N PRO A 838 -16.47 -0.77 26.78
CA PRO A 838 -15.24 -0.24 26.25
C PRO A 838 -15.40 0.01 24.75
N LEU A 839 -15.37 1.28 24.33
CA LEU A 839 -15.62 1.68 22.95
C LEU A 839 -14.68 2.80 22.56
N ASN A 840 -14.18 2.74 21.33
CA ASN A 840 -13.51 3.88 20.72
C ASN A 840 -14.58 4.87 20.27
N VAL A 841 -14.41 6.13 20.66
CA VAL A 841 -15.35 7.20 20.37
C VAL A 841 -14.62 8.45 19.88
N LEU A 842 -15.34 9.24 19.12
CA LEU A 842 -15.05 10.58 18.67
C LEU A 842 -15.93 11.52 19.50
N PRO A 843 -15.45 12.08 20.62
CA PRO A 843 -16.27 12.97 21.41
C PRO A 843 -16.69 14.20 20.58
N LEU A 844 -17.94 14.61 20.76
CA LEU A 844 -18.58 15.69 20.04
C LEU A 844 -18.77 16.87 20.98
N ARG A 845 -18.35 18.06 20.58
CA ARG A 845 -18.69 19.32 21.24
C ARG A 845 -19.97 19.88 20.60
N PRO A 846 -21.12 19.87 21.29
CA PRO A 846 -22.34 20.49 20.77
C PRO A 846 -22.15 21.99 20.56
N ILE A 847 -22.75 22.54 19.51
CA ILE A 847 -22.70 23.96 19.15
C ILE A 847 -24.12 24.53 19.06
N GLY A 848 -24.27 25.80 19.42
CA GLY A 848 -25.55 26.49 19.43
C GLY A 848 -26.58 25.81 20.33
N ASN A 849 -27.79 25.61 19.82
CA ASN A 849 -28.90 24.98 20.55
C ASN A 849 -28.92 23.45 20.44
N SER A 850 -27.82 22.83 20.03
CA SER A 850 -27.71 21.38 19.87
C SER A 850 -27.68 20.68 21.21
N ARG A 851 -28.36 19.52 21.31
CA ARG A 851 -28.52 18.76 22.54
C ARG A 851 -27.68 17.49 22.51
N ALA A 852 -26.82 17.32 23.50
CA ALA A 852 -26.16 16.04 23.78
C ALA A 852 -27.18 15.06 24.37
N LEU A 853 -27.28 13.89 23.74
CA LEU A 853 -28.19 12.82 24.16
C LEU A 853 -27.45 11.74 24.94
N TRP A 854 -26.24 11.38 24.50
CA TRP A 854 -25.40 10.37 25.12
C TRP A 854 -24.03 10.93 25.46
N HIS A 855 -23.43 10.39 26.52
CA HIS A 855 -22.11 10.78 26.99
C HIS A 855 -21.24 9.54 27.22
N MET A 856 -19.98 9.57 26.78
CA MET A 856 -18.97 8.58 27.10
C MET A 856 -17.96 9.23 28.05
N ASP A 857 -17.86 8.71 29.27
CA ASP A 857 -16.99 9.26 30.33
C ASP A 857 -17.14 10.79 30.47
N GLY A 858 -18.39 11.27 30.48
CA GLY A 858 -18.74 12.68 30.62
C GLY A 858 -18.68 13.53 29.33
N LYS A 859 -18.12 13.03 28.23
CA LYS A 859 -18.06 13.77 26.95
C LYS A 859 -19.19 13.33 26.01
N ALA A 860 -19.84 14.27 25.32
CA ALA A 860 -20.96 13.92 24.44
C ALA A 860 -20.50 13.05 23.25
N VAL A 861 -21.31 12.05 22.89
CA VAL A 861 -21.03 11.12 21.76
C VAL A 861 -22.23 10.90 20.85
N LEU A 862 -23.42 11.34 21.25
CA LEU A 862 -24.58 11.47 20.37
C LEU A 862 -25.13 12.87 20.53
N VAL A 863 -25.08 13.67 19.47
CA VAL A 863 -25.58 15.06 19.46
C VAL A 863 -26.68 15.18 18.43
N HIS A 864 -27.73 15.92 18.77
CA HIS A 864 -28.82 16.27 17.89
C HIS A 864 -28.96 17.78 17.81
N GLY A 865 -29.07 18.31 16.60
CA GLY A 865 -29.50 19.69 16.35
C GLY A 865 -30.39 19.77 15.11
N ASN A 866 -30.84 20.97 14.78
CA ASN A 866 -31.67 21.25 13.60
C ASN A 866 -30.92 22.19 12.66
N LEU A 867 -31.09 21.97 11.36
CA LEU A 867 -30.73 22.93 10.33
C LEU A 867 -32.01 23.25 9.54
N GLY A 868 -32.49 24.49 9.64
CA GLY A 868 -33.79 24.87 9.11
C GLY A 868 -34.91 24.00 9.68
N LYS A 869 -35.67 23.33 8.81
CA LYS A 869 -36.78 22.44 9.17
C LYS A 869 -36.36 20.99 9.43
N GLY A 870 -35.11 20.62 9.13
CA GLY A 870 -34.63 19.24 9.23
C GLY A 870 -33.75 18.96 10.43
N GLY A 871 -33.53 17.67 10.70
CA GLY A 871 -32.73 17.18 11.81
C GLY A 871 -31.34 16.72 11.40
N VAL A 872 -30.35 17.00 12.24
CA VAL A 872 -28.99 16.47 12.11
C VAL A 872 -28.64 15.72 13.39
N VAL A 873 -28.31 14.44 13.24
CA VAL A 873 -27.84 13.58 14.33
C VAL A 873 -26.42 13.12 14.04
N MET A 874 -25.52 13.31 14.99
CA MET A 874 -24.11 12.93 14.89
C MET A 874 -23.79 11.91 15.98
N LEU A 875 -23.40 10.69 15.58
CA LEU A 875 -23.00 9.62 16.48
C LEU A 875 -21.50 9.38 16.37
N GLY A 876 -20.74 9.81 17.37
CA GLY A 876 -19.30 9.66 17.46
C GLY A 876 -18.81 8.27 17.89
N VAL A 877 -19.61 7.21 17.85
CA VAL A 877 -19.13 5.86 18.15
C VAL A 877 -18.36 5.31 16.94
N ARG A 878 -17.11 4.88 17.11
CA ARG A 878 -16.31 4.31 16.02
C ARG A 878 -16.92 3.00 15.53
N LEU A 879 -17.12 2.89 14.22
CA LEU A 879 -17.50 1.62 13.62
C LEU A 879 -16.28 0.69 13.54
N PRO A 880 -16.43 -0.61 13.86
CA PRO A 880 -15.34 -1.55 13.70
C PRO A 880 -14.90 -1.67 12.25
N VAL A 881 -13.60 -1.70 11.97
CA VAL A 881 -13.09 -1.79 10.59
C VAL A 881 -13.44 -3.14 9.96
N GLN A 882 -13.27 -4.23 10.70
CA GLN A 882 -13.53 -5.58 10.22
C GLN A 882 -15.01 -5.98 10.42
N GLY A 883 -15.58 -6.67 9.43
CA GLY A 883 -16.96 -7.15 9.50
C GLY A 883 -17.20 -8.20 10.59
N ASN A 884 -16.19 -8.97 10.99
CA ASN A 884 -16.29 -10.00 12.03
C ASN A 884 -15.78 -9.54 13.41
N ALA A 885 -15.51 -8.24 13.58
CA ALA A 885 -14.96 -7.69 14.81
C ALA A 885 -15.91 -7.93 16.00
N PRO A 886 -15.43 -8.43 17.16
CA PRO A 886 -16.28 -8.73 18.32
C PRO A 886 -17.01 -7.49 18.88
N GLU A 887 -16.47 -6.29 18.65
CA GLU A 887 -17.02 -4.99 19.05
C GLU A 887 -18.41 -4.76 18.45
N TRP A 888 -18.75 -5.40 17.33
CA TRP A 888 -20.10 -5.33 16.75
C TRP A 888 -21.21 -5.74 17.73
N ARG A 889 -20.92 -6.65 18.68
CA ARG A 889 -21.87 -7.04 19.73
C ARG A 889 -22.29 -5.86 20.62
N LEU A 890 -21.42 -4.87 20.78
CA LEU A 890 -21.69 -3.65 21.53
C LEU A 890 -22.25 -2.54 20.62
N VAL A 891 -21.77 -2.46 19.37
CA VAL A 891 -22.11 -1.38 18.44
C VAL A 891 -23.51 -1.52 17.82
N GLU A 892 -23.96 -2.74 17.47
CA GLU A 892 -25.27 -2.94 16.82
C GLU A 892 -26.47 -2.47 17.66
N PRO A 893 -26.56 -2.78 18.98
CA PRO A 893 -27.64 -2.28 19.82
C PRO A 893 -27.64 -0.75 19.91
N LEU A 894 -26.47 -0.13 19.96
CA LEU A 894 -26.33 1.33 20.00
C LEU A 894 -26.79 1.98 18.69
N LEU A 895 -26.43 1.42 17.53
CA LEU A 895 -26.91 1.93 16.25
C LEU A 895 -28.43 1.84 16.14
N THR A 896 -29.02 0.74 16.59
CA THR A 896 -30.48 0.55 16.61
C THR A 896 -31.16 1.61 17.48
N GLU A 897 -30.61 1.88 18.67
CA GLU A 897 -31.15 2.89 19.57
C GLU A 897 -30.97 4.32 19.03
N ALA A 898 -29.83 4.65 18.43
CA ALA A 898 -29.60 5.96 17.80
C ALA A 898 -30.60 6.21 16.67
N VAL A 899 -30.87 5.17 15.86
CA VAL A 899 -31.86 5.23 14.79
C VAL A 899 -33.27 5.40 15.36
N ARG A 900 -33.63 4.66 16.42
CA ARG A 900 -34.92 4.82 17.10
C ARG A 900 -35.13 6.26 17.59
N LEU A 901 -34.11 6.86 18.22
CA LEU A 901 -34.14 8.24 18.67
C LEU A 901 -34.31 9.21 17.49
N THR A 902 -33.61 8.97 16.39
CA THR A 902 -33.70 9.80 15.17
C THR A 902 -35.10 9.74 14.57
N VAL A 903 -35.66 8.53 14.38
CA VAL A 903 -36.98 8.32 13.78
C VAL A 903 -38.13 8.79 14.69
N SER A 904 -38.02 8.62 16.01
CA SER A 904 -39.06 9.06 16.94
C SER A 904 -39.27 10.58 16.92
N ARG A 905 -38.21 11.36 16.65
CA ARG A 905 -38.27 12.82 16.56
C ARG A 905 -38.94 13.32 15.29
N LEU A 906 -38.87 12.58 14.18
CA LEU A 906 -39.67 12.88 12.99
C LEU A 906 -41.17 12.89 13.31
N ARG A 907 -41.63 12.01 14.20
CA ARG A 907 -43.06 11.92 14.58
C ARG A 907 -43.53 13.06 15.49
N VAL A 908 -42.61 13.75 16.16
CA VAL A 908 -42.91 14.91 17.02
C VAL A 908 -43.03 16.19 16.19
N LEU A 909 -42.28 16.30 15.09
CA LEU A 909 -42.35 17.43 14.15
C LEU A 909 -43.52 17.34 13.15
N SER A 910 -44.15 16.17 13.03
CA SER A 910 -45.25 15.91 12.08
C SER A 910 -46.64 15.89 12.73
N ARG A 911 -46.79 16.36 13.98
CA ARG A 911 -48.09 16.68 14.56
C ARG A 911 -48.30 18.19 14.45
N PRO A 912 -49.39 18.65 13.81
CA PRO A 912 -49.69 20.07 13.69
C PRO A 912 -49.80 20.76 15.05
#